data_AF-A0A2T1CBG6-F1
#
_entry.id   AF-A0A2T1CBG6-F1
#
_cell.length_a   1.000
_cell.length_b   1.000
_cell.length_c   1.000
_cell.angle_alpha   90.00
_cell.angle_beta   90.00
_cell.angle_gamma   90.00
#
_symmetry.space_group_name_H-M   'P 1'
#
loop_
_entity.id
_entity.type
_entity.pdbx_description
1 polymer ?
#
loop_
_entity_poly.entity_id
_entity_poly.type
_entity_poly.pdbx_seq_one_letter_code
_entity_poly.pdbx_strand_id
1 'polypeptide(L)'
;PGQTLALLGGDLTFNNGFASAFSGNIQLGSVASPGLVSFNITPIGLGLDYTNVTNFGNIELSGLSAVTASGPGGGSIALRGGNVILRDRASLVSDTLGSINGRDITVDAAQLRILDQAFISTGTTGTGAGGNVSVRATDAVEITGIGFDNFRRNVLDAGTTGTASFSTRQSGIAVGTVGPGAAGNITVDTKQLMLREGALIINPSYGAGAGGNVAIKASESVEVSESGLLTTAIDRGRGGNLIVDTAKLTVRNGSVLSSATVGAGNGGNLIVRASDSVLLTEYRLDSTFGTGIITNSIGGTGNAGNIEINTRSLLIEGGTSISSTSGVTSRNGVIPAVGKGGNITINAADSVTLTGSRQSDSLSAARIARSQLITGTVAGGSSGDLRINTRRLTLEGAAAIGASTLGEGNSGNIIVNASESIKLIGTKDNFSASGIATASGDTVYQTLFGLAPPTGAAGNISITTPSLTIRDGATIAVGSLGSGRSGNINVVANSIALDNKASIDGTTVSGVGANINLQARNIQLRRGSRITTDAGTSEGGNININSDTLAALPKENSDITANARSAGGGRVKINVPNVFGFSAVSREQVRGNLELTDAQFADLQVTPTSLLGSSDIAAISQSGGPALQGTVTFSSSGVNPAQGLVELPQNLVDPAALIAANPCIEGGENEFTVTGKGGVPPSPNDALSSAPPPFPWVEGSAADSVTDVTDITDRGSREKAEKKAQEVVPARGWVVNTEGEVTLVGYNPGNAADSRHPRSNSVCPPR
;
A
#
# COMPACT_ATOMS: atom_id res chain seq x y z
N PRO A 1 -55.18 1.98 13.13
CA PRO A 1 -54.26 1.75 12.00
C PRO A 1 -54.02 3.06 11.23
N GLY A 2 -52.79 3.37 10.83
CA GLY A 2 -52.48 4.54 10.00
C GLY A 2 -52.57 5.92 10.70
N GLN A 3 -52.90 5.96 11.99
CA GLN A 3 -53.04 7.20 12.77
C GLN A 3 -51.75 7.54 13.53
N THR A 4 -51.67 8.75 14.12
CA THR A 4 -50.50 9.18 14.90
C THR A 4 -50.68 8.98 16.40
N LEU A 5 -49.65 8.46 17.07
CA LEU A 5 -49.47 8.48 18.52
C LEU A 5 -48.33 9.47 18.85
N ALA A 6 -48.66 10.59 19.50
CA ALA A 6 -47.67 11.60 19.87
C ALA A 6 -47.58 11.72 21.40
N LEU A 7 -46.35 11.68 21.92
CA LEU A 7 -46.04 11.90 23.34
C LEU A 7 -45.02 13.05 23.42
N LEU A 8 -45.43 14.15 24.04
CA LEU A 8 -44.65 15.36 24.20
C LEU A 8 -44.64 15.77 25.66
N GLY A 9 -43.48 16.06 26.23
CA GLY A 9 -43.36 16.48 27.62
C GLY A 9 -41.97 17.01 27.96
N GLY A 10 -41.67 17.08 29.26
CA GLY A 10 -40.30 17.24 29.77
C GLY A 10 -39.48 15.99 29.48
N ASP A 11 -38.90 15.36 30.50
CA ASP A 11 -38.28 14.05 30.31
C ASP A 11 -39.35 12.97 30.01
N LEU A 12 -39.06 12.10 29.04
CA LEU A 12 -39.89 10.95 28.70
C LEU A 12 -39.17 9.67 29.13
N THR A 13 -39.81 8.87 29.99
CA THR A 13 -39.25 7.59 30.45
C THR A 13 -40.24 6.45 30.21
N PHE A 14 -39.78 5.41 29.52
CA PHE A 14 -40.51 4.17 29.33
C PHE A 14 -39.74 3.06 30.04
N ASN A 15 -40.35 2.50 31.08
CA ASN A 15 -39.82 1.34 31.78
C ASN A 15 -40.76 0.16 31.52
N ASN A 16 -40.32 -0.79 30.69
CA ASN A 16 -41.17 -1.85 30.12
C ASN A 16 -42.42 -1.31 29.41
N GLY A 17 -42.36 -0.07 28.90
CA GLY A 17 -43.48 0.61 28.27
C GLY A 17 -43.69 0.16 26.82
N PHE A 18 -44.95 0.08 26.39
CA PHE A 18 -45.31 -0.34 25.03
C PHE A 18 -46.09 0.75 24.30
N ALA A 19 -45.53 1.26 23.20
CA ALA A 19 -46.18 2.22 22.31
C ALA A 19 -46.31 1.61 20.91
N SER A 20 -47.53 1.55 20.37
CA SER A 20 -47.77 0.95 19.06
C SER A 20 -48.74 1.76 18.20
N ALA A 21 -48.37 1.93 16.93
CA ALA A 21 -49.20 2.55 15.90
C ALA A 21 -49.08 1.76 14.59
N PHE A 22 -49.86 0.69 14.42
CA PHE A 22 -49.80 -0.19 13.24
C PHE A 22 -49.94 0.58 11.91
N SER A 23 -48.89 0.54 11.08
CA SER A 23 -48.74 1.33 9.84
C SER A 23 -48.94 2.85 10.00
N GLY A 24 -48.82 3.35 11.24
CA GLY A 24 -49.12 4.73 11.62
C GLY A 24 -47.86 5.57 11.80
N ASN A 25 -47.96 6.60 12.64
CA ASN A 25 -46.84 7.47 13.00
C ASN A 25 -46.69 7.49 14.53
N ILE A 26 -45.47 7.42 15.05
CA ILE A 26 -45.17 7.63 16.47
C ILE A 26 -44.21 8.82 16.59
N GLN A 27 -44.55 9.79 17.44
CA GLN A 27 -43.76 11.00 17.67
C GLN A 27 -43.44 11.08 19.18
N LEU A 28 -42.16 11.04 19.55
CA LEU A 28 -41.69 11.20 20.93
C LEU A 28 -40.84 12.47 21.03
N GLY A 29 -41.32 13.46 21.77
CA GLY A 29 -40.67 14.76 21.94
C GLY A 29 -40.39 15.08 23.40
N SER A 30 -39.16 15.45 23.72
CA SER A 30 -38.77 15.88 25.06
C SER A 30 -38.19 17.30 25.03
N VAL A 31 -38.85 18.23 25.71
CA VAL A 31 -38.48 19.66 25.74
C VAL A 31 -38.12 20.10 27.17
N ALA A 32 -36.96 20.73 27.35
CA ALA A 32 -36.46 21.16 28.65
C ALA A 32 -36.46 22.69 28.84
N SER A 33 -36.62 23.46 27.76
CA SER A 33 -36.81 24.90 27.80
C SER A 33 -38.28 25.29 27.59
N PRO A 34 -38.74 26.42 28.17
CA PRO A 34 -39.96 27.08 27.71
C PRO A 34 -39.89 27.34 26.20
N GLY A 35 -40.91 26.95 25.46
CA GLY A 35 -40.97 27.09 24.01
C GLY A 35 -42.30 26.57 23.46
N LEU A 36 -42.63 27.00 22.25
CA LEU A 36 -43.83 26.53 21.55
C LEU A 36 -43.45 25.40 20.60
N VAL A 37 -43.99 24.20 20.86
CA VAL A 37 -44.00 23.10 19.88
C VAL A 37 -45.26 23.21 19.05
N SER A 38 -45.10 23.52 17.77
CA SER A 38 -46.23 23.58 16.84
C SER A 38 -46.50 22.21 16.25
N PHE A 39 -47.68 22.00 15.69
CA PHE A 39 -48.03 20.76 15.00
C PHE A 39 -48.58 21.06 13.62
N ASN A 40 -48.18 20.24 12.66
CA ASN A 40 -48.61 20.32 11.28
C ASN A 40 -49.23 19.00 10.82
N ILE A 41 -50.36 19.09 10.11
CA ILE A 41 -50.98 17.92 9.49
C ILE A 41 -50.21 17.62 8.20
N THR A 42 -49.64 16.44 8.10
CA THR A 42 -48.92 15.93 6.93
C THR A 42 -49.73 14.82 6.25
N PRO A 43 -49.43 14.47 4.99
CA PRO A 43 -50.06 13.31 4.33
C PRO A 43 -49.89 11.98 5.07
N ILE A 44 -48.91 11.88 5.97
CA ILE A 44 -48.58 10.68 6.74
C ILE A 44 -49.05 10.73 8.20
N GLY A 45 -49.68 11.83 8.65
CA GLY A 45 -50.16 12.02 10.02
C GLY A 45 -49.75 13.37 10.63
N LEU A 46 -49.70 13.44 11.96
CA LEU A 46 -49.30 14.63 12.71
C LEU A 46 -47.76 14.74 12.76
N GLY A 47 -47.20 15.88 12.36
CA GLY A 47 -45.80 16.25 12.58
C GLY A 47 -45.67 17.24 13.73
N LEU A 48 -44.54 17.18 14.46
CA LEU A 48 -44.19 18.12 15.51
C LEU A 48 -43.06 19.04 15.03
N ASP A 49 -43.22 20.34 15.22
CA ASP A 49 -42.25 21.39 14.85
C ASP A 49 -41.63 21.99 16.12
N TYR A 50 -40.31 21.86 16.20
CA TYR A 50 -39.49 22.30 17.32
C TYR A 50 -38.65 23.55 17.02
N THR A 51 -38.95 24.29 15.94
CA THR A 51 -38.18 25.47 15.52
C THR A 51 -38.00 26.51 16.64
N ASN A 52 -38.95 26.62 17.55
CA ASN A 52 -38.92 27.55 18.69
C ASN A 52 -38.49 26.90 20.02
N VAL A 53 -37.84 25.74 19.98
CA VAL A 53 -37.32 25.05 21.18
C VAL A 53 -35.80 25.11 21.19
N THR A 54 -35.21 25.59 22.29
CA THR A 54 -33.76 25.75 22.41
C THR A 54 -33.09 24.58 23.14
N ASN A 55 -33.74 24.02 24.18
CA ASN A 55 -33.21 22.90 24.95
C ASN A 55 -34.17 21.73 24.95
N PHE A 56 -33.63 20.54 24.72
CA PHE A 56 -34.37 19.28 24.73
C PHE A 56 -34.05 18.48 26.00
N GLY A 57 -35.05 17.79 26.54
CA GLY A 57 -34.90 16.92 27.71
C GLY A 57 -34.52 15.49 27.33
N ASN A 58 -34.57 14.56 28.27
CA ASN A 58 -34.15 13.18 28.05
C ASN A 58 -35.31 12.31 27.55
N ILE A 59 -35.01 11.40 26.62
CA ILE A 59 -35.88 10.28 26.26
C ILE A 59 -35.16 8.99 26.65
N GLU A 60 -35.75 8.21 27.55
CA GLU A 60 -35.18 6.95 28.01
C GLU A 60 -36.16 5.79 27.80
N LEU A 61 -35.70 4.76 27.08
CA LEU A 61 -36.38 3.48 26.91
C LEU A 61 -35.54 2.38 27.60
N SER A 62 -36.13 1.69 28.58
CA SER A 62 -35.44 0.63 29.35
C SER A 62 -36.29 -0.62 29.55
N GLY A 63 -35.67 -1.70 30.04
CA GLY A 63 -36.30 -3.01 30.22
C GLY A 63 -36.71 -3.64 28.88
N LEU A 64 -37.96 -4.06 28.77
CA LEU A 64 -38.56 -4.60 27.54
C LEU A 64 -39.35 -3.53 26.75
N SER A 65 -39.04 -2.24 26.94
CA SER A 65 -39.81 -1.18 26.28
C SER A 65 -39.79 -1.32 24.76
N ALA A 66 -40.94 -1.19 24.13
CA ALA A 66 -41.05 -1.31 22.68
C ALA A 66 -41.91 -0.19 22.09
N VAL A 67 -41.34 0.49 21.09
CA VAL A 67 -42.01 1.48 20.26
C VAL A 67 -42.08 0.91 18.86
N THR A 68 -43.29 0.61 18.37
CA THR A 68 -43.45 -0.10 17.09
C THR A 68 -44.53 0.49 16.19
N ALA A 69 -44.18 0.68 14.92
CA ALA A 69 -45.10 1.15 13.89
C ALA A 69 -45.25 0.17 12.70
N SER A 70 -44.77 -1.07 12.85
CA SER A 70 -44.74 -2.10 11.80
C SER A 70 -46.11 -2.35 11.14
N GLY A 71 -46.09 -2.78 9.87
CA GLY A 71 -47.29 -3.16 9.12
C GLY A 71 -47.05 -3.24 7.60
N PRO A 72 -48.09 -3.37 6.76
CA PRO A 72 -47.94 -3.56 5.32
C PRO A 72 -47.09 -2.53 4.58
N GLY A 73 -47.02 -1.30 5.08
CA GLY A 73 -46.13 -0.24 4.57
C GLY A 73 -45.16 0.29 5.60
N GLY A 74 -44.95 -0.43 6.72
CA GLY A 74 -44.35 0.13 7.91
C GLY A 74 -45.07 1.40 8.41
N GLY A 75 -44.55 1.97 9.48
CA GLY A 75 -44.98 3.27 9.99
C GLY A 75 -43.78 4.18 10.25
N SER A 76 -44.01 5.45 10.57
CA SER A 76 -42.92 6.35 10.91
C SER A 76 -42.73 6.40 12.43
N ILE A 77 -41.49 6.48 12.89
CA ILE A 77 -41.16 6.74 14.30
C ILE A 77 -40.18 7.92 14.33
N ALA A 78 -40.49 8.97 15.06
CA ALA A 78 -39.61 10.13 15.22
C ALA A 78 -39.37 10.42 16.69
N LEU A 79 -38.09 10.53 17.07
CA LEU A 79 -37.65 10.91 18.41
C LEU A 79 -36.91 12.25 18.32
N ARG A 80 -37.24 13.19 19.22
CA ARG A 80 -36.53 14.45 19.39
C ARG A 80 -36.24 14.70 20.87
N GLY A 81 -34.97 14.66 21.25
CA GLY A 81 -34.52 14.82 22.64
C GLY A 81 -33.14 15.47 22.75
N GLY A 82 -32.68 15.72 23.98
CA GLY A 82 -31.31 16.10 24.28
C GLY A 82 -30.46 14.84 24.35
N ASN A 83 -30.75 13.97 25.33
CA ASN A 83 -30.19 12.62 25.39
C ASN A 83 -31.27 11.59 25.07
N VAL A 84 -31.01 10.74 24.08
CA VAL A 84 -31.86 9.60 23.75
C VAL A 84 -31.12 8.33 24.17
N ILE A 85 -31.67 7.58 25.11
CA ILE A 85 -31.05 6.39 25.70
C ILE A 85 -31.97 5.20 25.49
N LEU A 86 -31.46 4.18 24.81
CA LEU A 86 -32.10 2.86 24.70
C LEU A 86 -31.19 1.88 25.41
N ARG A 87 -31.71 1.18 26.43
CA ARG A 87 -30.95 0.17 27.17
C ARG A 87 -31.78 -1.07 27.47
N ASP A 88 -31.13 -2.06 28.06
CA ASP A 88 -31.64 -3.41 28.23
C ASP A 88 -32.10 -3.94 26.85
N ARG A 89 -33.36 -4.37 26.71
CA ARG A 89 -33.90 -4.88 25.44
C ARG A 89 -34.87 -3.92 24.78
N ALA A 90 -34.70 -2.63 25.03
CA ALA A 90 -35.54 -1.61 24.43
C ALA A 90 -35.45 -1.63 22.90
N SER A 91 -36.59 -1.40 22.22
CA SER A 91 -36.65 -1.49 20.76
C SER A 91 -37.45 -0.39 20.09
N LEU A 92 -36.92 0.15 18.99
CA LEU A 92 -37.65 0.96 18.01
C LEU A 92 -37.80 0.16 16.72
N VAL A 93 -39.02 -0.18 16.32
CA VAL A 93 -39.25 -1.12 15.20
C VAL A 93 -40.31 -0.63 14.23
N SER A 94 -39.97 -0.56 12.94
CA SER A 94 -40.92 -0.26 11.87
C SER A 94 -40.71 -1.15 10.66
N ASP A 95 -41.18 -2.38 10.76
CA ASP A 95 -41.01 -3.39 9.70
C ASP A 95 -42.06 -3.23 8.60
N THR A 96 -41.62 -3.46 7.36
CA THR A 96 -42.43 -3.46 6.14
C THR A 96 -42.85 -4.89 5.80
N LEU A 97 -44.12 -5.19 6.12
CA LEU A 97 -44.67 -6.55 6.08
C LEU A 97 -45.48 -6.85 4.80
N GLY A 98 -45.67 -5.86 3.92
CA GLY A 98 -46.55 -5.96 2.76
C GLY A 98 -45.96 -5.34 1.50
N SER A 99 -46.84 -4.96 0.57
CA SER A 99 -46.46 -4.43 -0.75
C SER A 99 -46.30 -2.90 -0.78
N ILE A 100 -46.58 -2.22 0.33
CA ILE A 100 -46.45 -0.77 0.43
C ILE A 100 -45.04 -0.46 0.93
N ASN A 101 -44.43 0.60 0.43
CA ASN A 101 -43.09 0.99 0.89
C ASN A 101 -43.13 1.46 2.35
N GLY A 102 -42.14 1.00 3.11
CA GLY A 102 -41.77 1.37 4.46
C GLY A 102 -41.61 2.87 4.66
N ARG A 103 -41.92 3.31 5.88
CA ARG A 103 -41.61 4.67 6.37
C ARG A 103 -40.47 4.62 7.37
N ASP A 104 -39.90 5.78 7.66
CA ASP A 104 -38.61 5.88 8.33
C ASP A 104 -38.68 5.92 9.86
N ILE A 105 -37.59 5.51 10.50
CA ILE A 105 -37.27 5.85 11.89
C ILE A 105 -36.27 7.01 11.89
N THR A 106 -36.57 8.08 12.62
CA THR A 106 -35.71 9.26 12.76
C THR A 106 -35.41 9.52 14.23
N VAL A 107 -34.14 9.78 14.54
CA VAL A 107 -33.68 10.15 15.90
C VAL A 107 -32.86 11.42 15.78
N ASP A 108 -33.39 12.52 16.30
CA ASP A 108 -32.70 13.79 16.44
C ASP A 108 -32.34 14.02 17.91
N ALA A 109 -31.04 14.11 18.22
CA ALA A 109 -30.56 14.27 19.59
C ALA A 109 -29.29 15.15 19.70
N ALA A 110 -28.88 15.50 20.91
CA ALA A 110 -27.49 15.85 21.18
C ALA A 110 -26.64 14.58 21.28
N GLN A 111 -27.12 13.61 22.06
CA GLN A 111 -26.47 12.31 22.22
C GLN A 111 -27.47 11.16 22.07
N LEU A 112 -27.07 10.12 21.32
CA LEU A 112 -27.77 8.83 21.25
C LEU A 112 -26.92 7.74 21.91
N ARG A 113 -27.50 6.97 22.82
CA ARG A 113 -26.86 5.81 23.46
C ARG A 113 -27.72 4.56 23.27
N ILE A 114 -27.14 3.48 22.75
CA ILE A 114 -27.79 2.18 22.58
C ILE A 114 -26.97 1.12 23.32
N LEU A 115 -27.57 0.49 24.33
CA LEU A 115 -26.87 -0.35 25.31
C LEU A 115 -27.61 -1.69 25.51
N ASP A 116 -26.89 -2.70 26.01
CA ASP A 116 -27.44 -3.90 26.68
C ASP A 116 -28.46 -4.76 25.89
N GLN A 117 -28.33 -4.85 24.57
CA GLN A 117 -29.24 -5.51 23.58
C GLN A 117 -30.38 -4.63 23.04
N ALA A 118 -30.34 -3.32 23.29
CA ALA A 118 -31.29 -2.41 22.70
C ALA A 118 -31.05 -2.26 21.20
N PHE A 119 -32.11 -2.10 20.41
CA PHE A 119 -31.96 -2.03 18.95
C PHE A 119 -32.98 -1.13 18.25
N ILE A 120 -32.57 -0.60 17.10
CA ILE A 120 -33.41 0.16 16.17
C ILE A 120 -33.50 -0.62 14.87
N SER A 121 -34.70 -0.89 14.35
CA SER A 121 -34.88 -1.72 13.17
C SER A 121 -35.98 -1.27 12.21
N THR A 122 -35.68 -1.38 10.91
CA THR A 122 -36.65 -1.39 9.81
C THR A 122 -36.41 -2.62 8.93
N GLY A 123 -37.06 -3.73 9.28
CA GLY A 123 -36.98 -4.98 8.53
C GLY A 123 -37.94 -5.01 7.34
N THR A 124 -37.57 -5.70 6.27
CA THR A 124 -38.40 -5.90 5.08
C THR A 124 -38.66 -7.38 4.86
N THR A 125 -39.92 -7.78 4.97
CA THR A 125 -40.37 -9.17 4.67
C THR A 125 -41.32 -9.19 3.46
N GLY A 126 -41.98 -8.08 3.17
CA GLY A 126 -42.89 -7.93 2.04
C GLY A 126 -42.21 -7.58 0.70
N THR A 127 -43.03 -7.23 -0.29
CA THR A 127 -42.58 -6.81 -1.63
C THR A 127 -42.33 -5.30 -1.74
N GLY A 128 -42.86 -4.49 -0.82
CA GLY A 128 -42.53 -3.07 -0.73
C GLY A 128 -41.10 -2.85 -0.25
N ALA A 129 -40.50 -1.71 -0.62
CA ALA A 129 -39.18 -1.34 -0.12
C ALA A 129 -39.23 -0.99 1.37
N GLY A 130 -38.18 -1.28 2.13
CA GLY A 130 -38.05 -0.97 3.54
C GLY A 130 -37.86 0.51 3.84
N GLY A 131 -38.23 0.91 5.05
CA GLY A 131 -37.97 2.25 5.57
C GLY A 131 -36.50 2.46 5.95
N ASN A 132 -36.06 3.71 5.98
CA ASN A 132 -34.71 4.09 6.40
C ASN A 132 -34.63 4.28 7.93
N VAL A 133 -33.41 4.25 8.45
CA VAL A 133 -33.09 4.75 9.79
C VAL A 133 -32.14 5.94 9.65
N SER A 134 -32.55 7.09 10.17
CA SER A 134 -31.72 8.31 10.18
C SER A 134 -31.48 8.78 11.61
N VAL A 135 -30.22 8.84 12.00
CA VAL A 135 -29.76 9.38 13.28
C VAL A 135 -29.01 10.67 13.03
N ARG A 136 -29.43 11.74 13.68
CA ARG A 136 -28.73 13.02 13.72
C ARG A 136 -28.45 13.36 15.19
N ALA A 137 -27.21 13.20 15.59
CA ALA A 137 -26.73 13.59 16.91
C ALA A 137 -25.84 14.84 16.75
N THR A 138 -26.02 15.89 17.55
CA THR A 138 -25.15 17.07 17.42
C THR A 138 -23.80 16.88 18.10
N ASP A 139 -23.65 15.90 18.99
CA ASP A 139 -22.41 15.57 19.68
C ASP A 139 -21.95 14.14 19.42
N ALA A 140 -22.68 13.12 19.88
CA ALA A 140 -22.20 11.74 19.82
C ALA A 140 -23.28 10.68 19.61
N VAL A 141 -22.89 9.60 18.94
CA VAL A 141 -23.62 8.33 18.90
C VAL A 141 -22.73 7.26 19.52
N GLU A 142 -23.24 6.62 20.58
CA GLU A 142 -22.56 5.55 21.30
C GLU A 142 -23.39 4.27 21.26
N ILE A 143 -22.79 3.18 20.81
CA ILE A 143 -23.42 1.86 20.85
C ILE A 143 -22.46 0.90 21.56
N THR A 144 -22.96 0.27 22.62
CA THR A 144 -22.24 -0.78 23.36
C THR A 144 -23.01 -2.07 23.26
N GLY A 145 -22.34 -3.10 22.73
CA GLY A 145 -22.89 -4.44 22.56
C GLY A 145 -22.92 -5.25 23.85
N ILE A 146 -22.83 -6.57 23.67
CA ILE A 146 -22.86 -7.58 24.76
C ILE A 146 -21.60 -8.45 24.76
N GLY A 147 -20.48 -7.88 24.33
CA GLY A 147 -19.17 -8.50 24.28
C GLY A 147 -18.80 -9.10 22.92
N PHE A 148 -17.48 -9.12 22.68
CA PHE A 148 -16.87 -9.63 21.44
C PHE A 148 -17.24 -11.08 21.11
N ASP A 149 -17.37 -11.97 22.10
CA ASP A 149 -17.66 -13.39 21.85
C ASP A 149 -19.03 -13.63 21.20
N ASN A 150 -19.99 -12.76 21.48
CA ASN A 150 -21.30 -12.80 20.82
C ASN A 150 -21.18 -12.29 19.38
N PHE A 151 -20.46 -11.20 19.17
CA PHE A 151 -20.16 -10.67 17.83
C PHE A 151 -19.42 -11.70 16.96
N ARG A 152 -18.33 -12.29 17.48
CA ARG A 152 -17.56 -13.31 16.79
C ARG A 152 -18.43 -14.50 16.37
N ARG A 153 -19.15 -15.13 17.30
CA ARG A 153 -19.91 -16.35 17.00
C ARG A 153 -21.10 -16.09 16.08
N ASN A 154 -21.88 -15.04 16.36
CA ASN A 154 -23.17 -14.83 15.68
C ASN A 154 -23.04 -14.03 14.37
N VAL A 155 -21.93 -13.31 14.18
CA VAL A 155 -21.71 -12.46 12.99
C VAL A 155 -20.54 -12.98 12.16
N LEU A 156 -19.34 -13.07 12.75
CA LEU A 156 -18.14 -13.41 11.98
C LEU A 156 -18.13 -14.89 11.58
N ASP A 157 -18.22 -15.79 12.55
CA ASP A 157 -18.16 -17.24 12.32
C ASP A 157 -19.40 -17.69 11.55
N ALA A 158 -20.60 -17.30 12.00
CA ALA A 158 -21.84 -17.63 11.28
C ALA A 158 -21.92 -17.00 9.87
N GLY A 159 -21.24 -15.87 9.63
CA GLY A 159 -21.11 -15.26 8.32
C GLY A 159 -20.31 -16.13 7.34
N THR A 160 -19.27 -16.83 7.80
CA THR A 160 -18.48 -17.74 6.95
C THR A 160 -19.23 -18.96 6.47
N THR A 161 -20.24 -19.40 7.23
CA THR A 161 -21.08 -20.56 6.93
C THR A 161 -22.40 -20.18 6.27
N GLY A 162 -22.67 -18.88 6.07
CA GLY A 162 -23.96 -18.39 5.57
C GLY A 162 -25.13 -18.62 6.54
N THR A 163 -24.84 -18.88 7.82
CA THR A 163 -25.86 -19.16 8.85
C THR A 163 -26.10 -18.00 9.81
N ALA A 164 -25.52 -16.82 9.54
CA ALA A 164 -25.77 -15.61 10.33
C ALA A 164 -27.27 -15.31 10.35
N SER A 165 -27.84 -14.98 11.51
CA SER A 165 -29.29 -14.78 11.65
C SER A 165 -29.63 -13.34 12.02
N PHE A 166 -30.54 -12.74 11.25
CA PHE A 166 -31.11 -11.42 11.52
C PHE A 166 -31.90 -11.35 12.84
N SER A 167 -32.38 -12.50 13.34
CA SER A 167 -33.18 -12.55 14.57
C SER A 167 -32.33 -12.49 15.84
N THR A 168 -31.02 -12.66 15.74
CA THR A 168 -30.13 -12.57 16.91
C THR A 168 -30.01 -11.11 17.34
N ARG A 169 -30.69 -10.76 18.44
CA ARG A 169 -30.67 -9.40 18.98
C ARG A 169 -29.29 -9.08 19.53
N GLN A 170 -28.63 -8.11 18.91
CA GLN A 170 -27.41 -7.46 19.38
C GLN A 170 -27.68 -5.97 19.55
N SER A 171 -26.91 -5.27 20.38
CA SER A 171 -27.08 -3.82 20.52
C SER A 171 -26.72 -3.13 19.20
N GLY A 172 -27.62 -2.32 18.65
CA GLY A 172 -27.32 -1.72 17.35
C GLY A 172 -28.46 -1.10 16.56
N ILE A 173 -28.15 -0.83 15.29
CA ILE A 173 -29.09 -0.38 14.26
C ILE A 173 -29.08 -1.41 13.14
N ALA A 174 -30.25 -1.93 12.77
CA ALA A 174 -30.39 -2.98 11.78
C ALA A 174 -31.46 -2.61 10.74
N VAL A 175 -31.10 -2.52 9.47
CA VAL A 175 -32.05 -2.29 8.38
C VAL A 175 -31.84 -3.40 7.37
N GLY A 176 -32.77 -4.32 7.19
CA GLY A 176 -32.46 -5.52 6.39
C GLY A 176 -33.65 -6.03 5.63
N THR A 177 -33.38 -6.91 4.66
CA THR A 177 -34.44 -7.61 3.93
C THR A 177 -34.22 -9.11 3.99
N VAL A 178 -35.30 -9.82 4.30
CA VAL A 178 -35.42 -11.29 4.15
C VAL A 178 -36.41 -11.65 3.03
N GLY A 179 -37.09 -10.65 2.47
CA GLY A 179 -38.10 -10.79 1.42
C GLY A 179 -37.62 -10.31 0.05
N PRO A 180 -38.55 -10.18 -0.91
CA PRO A 180 -38.25 -9.65 -2.25
C PRO A 180 -38.13 -8.12 -2.31
N GLY A 181 -38.67 -7.37 -1.35
CA GLY A 181 -38.51 -5.92 -1.27
C GLY A 181 -37.08 -5.50 -0.92
N ALA A 182 -36.60 -4.39 -1.48
CA ALA A 182 -35.29 -3.85 -1.13
C ALA A 182 -35.28 -3.29 0.31
N ALA A 183 -34.16 -3.39 1.01
CA ALA A 183 -34.00 -2.77 2.32
C ALA A 183 -33.83 -1.24 2.21
N GLY A 184 -34.20 -0.51 3.27
CA GLY A 184 -33.91 0.92 3.39
C GLY A 184 -32.45 1.19 3.73
N ASN A 185 -32.07 2.46 3.88
CA ASN A 185 -30.70 2.87 4.22
C ASN A 185 -30.55 3.22 5.70
N ILE A 186 -29.31 3.20 6.19
CA ILE A 186 -28.93 3.77 7.49
C ILE A 186 -28.10 5.02 7.26
N THR A 187 -28.44 6.13 7.90
CA THR A 187 -27.62 7.35 7.92
C THR A 187 -27.37 7.79 9.34
N VAL A 188 -26.11 8.05 9.69
CA VAL A 188 -25.69 8.61 10.98
C VAL A 188 -24.92 9.90 10.72
N ASP A 189 -25.44 11.04 11.18
CA ASP A 189 -24.77 12.36 11.15
C ASP A 189 -24.45 12.78 12.60
N THR A 190 -23.16 12.94 12.92
CA THR A 190 -22.67 13.20 14.28
C THR A 190 -21.31 13.92 14.26
N LYS A 191 -20.78 14.33 15.43
CA LYS A 191 -19.34 14.64 15.53
C LYS A 191 -18.55 13.35 15.74
N GLN A 192 -19.04 12.51 16.66
CA GLN A 192 -18.36 11.27 17.06
C GLN A 192 -19.31 10.06 16.97
N LEU A 193 -18.82 8.96 16.38
CA LEU A 193 -19.46 7.66 16.43
C LEU A 193 -18.53 6.66 17.14
N MET A 194 -19.04 5.99 18.18
CA MET A 194 -18.32 4.94 18.91
C MET A 194 -19.12 3.65 18.94
N LEU A 195 -18.50 2.57 18.45
CA LEU A 195 -19.02 1.20 18.55
C LEU A 195 -18.08 0.36 19.40
N ARG A 196 -18.59 -0.24 20.48
CA ARG A 196 -17.82 -1.04 21.45
C ARG A 196 -18.49 -2.35 21.80
N GLU A 197 -17.69 -3.33 22.21
CA GLU A 197 -18.13 -4.57 22.85
C GLU A 197 -19.18 -5.35 22.05
N GLY A 198 -18.98 -5.54 20.74
CA GLY A 198 -19.90 -6.30 19.89
C GLY A 198 -21.12 -5.52 19.41
N ALA A 199 -21.04 -4.20 19.40
CA ALA A 199 -22.03 -3.31 18.80
C ALA A 199 -22.10 -3.48 17.28
N LEU A 200 -23.29 -3.23 16.71
CA LEU A 200 -23.56 -3.43 15.30
C LEU A 200 -24.33 -2.29 14.63
N ILE A 201 -23.89 -1.90 13.44
CA ILE A 201 -24.74 -1.22 12.46
C ILE A 201 -24.73 -2.08 11.21
N ILE A 202 -25.89 -2.66 10.87
CA ILE A 202 -25.97 -3.70 9.83
C ILE A 202 -27.07 -3.43 8.81
N ASN A 203 -26.78 -3.69 7.53
CA ASN A 203 -27.74 -3.68 6.44
C ASN A 203 -27.70 -4.93 5.56
N PRO A 204 -28.16 -6.09 6.07
CA PRO A 204 -28.04 -7.35 5.36
C PRO A 204 -29.18 -7.62 4.35
N SER A 205 -28.85 -8.38 3.31
CA SER A 205 -29.80 -8.95 2.35
C SER A 205 -29.79 -10.49 2.42
N TYR A 206 -30.83 -11.08 2.99
CA TYR A 206 -31.00 -12.54 3.16
C TYR A 206 -31.80 -13.22 2.05
N GLY A 207 -32.43 -12.44 1.16
CA GLY A 207 -33.31 -12.96 0.12
C GLY A 207 -32.99 -12.39 -1.27
N ALA A 208 -34.03 -12.22 -2.08
CA ALA A 208 -33.91 -11.66 -3.43
C ALA A 208 -33.86 -10.12 -3.45
N GLY A 209 -34.38 -9.45 -2.43
CA GLY A 209 -34.35 -7.98 -2.33
C GLY A 209 -32.93 -7.46 -2.14
N ALA A 210 -32.61 -6.29 -2.71
CA ALA A 210 -31.30 -5.67 -2.52
C ALA A 210 -31.12 -5.12 -1.10
N GLY A 211 -29.91 -5.20 -0.56
CA GLY A 211 -29.52 -4.51 0.67
C GLY A 211 -29.42 -3.00 0.45
N GLY A 212 -29.67 -2.22 1.50
CA GLY A 212 -29.53 -0.77 1.47
C GLY A 212 -28.14 -0.32 1.91
N ASN A 213 -27.86 0.97 1.74
CA ASN A 213 -26.55 1.54 2.07
C ASN A 213 -26.46 1.92 3.55
N VAL A 214 -25.24 2.00 4.05
CA VAL A 214 -24.90 2.60 5.34
C VAL A 214 -24.01 3.81 5.08
N ALA A 215 -24.44 4.99 5.52
CA ALA A 215 -23.70 6.23 5.41
C ALA A 215 -23.42 6.79 6.81
N ILE A 216 -22.15 6.83 7.20
CA ILE A 216 -21.68 7.42 8.45
C ILE A 216 -21.00 8.74 8.10
N LYS A 217 -21.47 9.83 8.70
CA LYS A 217 -20.88 11.16 8.60
C LYS A 217 -20.59 11.65 10.01
N ALA A 218 -19.32 11.55 10.41
CA ALA A 218 -18.86 11.93 11.74
C ALA A 218 -17.77 13.00 11.61
N SER A 219 -18.07 14.27 11.90
CA SER A 219 -17.14 15.38 11.59
C SER A 219 -15.78 15.30 12.30
N GLU A 220 -15.69 14.57 13.41
CA GLU A 220 -14.45 14.41 14.18
C GLU A 220 -13.91 12.97 14.11
N SER A 221 -14.70 11.98 14.49
CA SER A 221 -14.18 10.60 14.58
C SER A 221 -15.21 9.49 14.43
N VAL A 222 -14.75 8.38 13.87
CA VAL A 222 -15.41 7.07 13.95
C VAL A 222 -14.45 6.09 14.61
N GLU A 223 -14.87 5.50 15.74
CA GLU A 223 -14.13 4.44 16.43
C GLU A 223 -14.95 3.16 16.46
N VAL A 224 -14.38 2.07 15.92
CA VAL A 224 -14.94 0.73 15.96
C VAL A 224 -13.96 -0.19 16.70
N SER A 225 -14.38 -0.67 17.87
CA SER A 225 -13.61 -1.60 18.70
C SER A 225 -14.46 -2.81 19.06
N GLU A 226 -13.94 -4.01 18.81
CA GLU A 226 -14.64 -5.28 19.03
C GLU A 226 -16.05 -5.35 18.39
N SER A 227 -16.29 -4.60 17.31
CA SER A 227 -17.63 -4.30 16.79
C SER A 227 -17.64 -4.31 15.26
N GLY A 228 -18.80 -4.05 14.63
CA GLY A 228 -18.87 -4.03 13.17
C GLY A 228 -19.86 -3.08 12.52
N LEU A 229 -19.48 -2.63 11.33
CA LEU A 229 -20.34 -1.95 10.34
C LEU A 229 -20.47 -2.87 9.13
N LEU A 230 -21.66 -3.39 8.81
CA LEU A 230 -21.81 -4.43 7.79
C LEU A 230 -22.95 -4.15 6.80
N THR A 231 -22.73 -4.39 5.51
CA THR A 231 -23.75 -4.31 4.44
C THR A 231 -23.80 -5.58 3.59
N THR A 232 -23.87 -6.73 4.25
CA THR A 232 -23.63 -8.06 3.66
C THR A 232 -24.76 -8.54 2.75
N ALA A 233 -24.41 -9.11 1.59
CA ALA A 233 -25.32 -9.94 0.79
C ALA A 233 -25.17 -11.42 1.13
N ILE A 234 -26.26 -12.11 1.45
CA ILE A 234 -26.20 -13.51 1.92
C ILE A 234 -26.77 -14.48 0.88
N ASP A 235 -27.79 -14.09 0.12
CA ASP A 235 -28.38 -14.92 -0.95
C ASP A 235 -28.22 -14.28 -2.34
N ARG A 236 -29.31 -13.99 -3.07
CA ARG A 236 -29.26 -13.48 -4.45
C ARG A 236 -29.32 -11.96 -4.54
N GLY A 237 -29.82 -11.29 -3.50
CA GLY A 237 -29.86 -9.83 -3.43
C GLY A 237 -28.47 -9.20 -3.38
N ARG A 238 -28.30 -8.07 -4.06
CA ARG A 238 -27.04 -7.32 -4.07
C ARG A 238 -26.79 -6.66 -2.71
N GLY A 239 -25.54 -6.64 -2.25
CA GLY A 239 -25.11 -5.96 -1.03
C GLY A 239 -25.13 -4.44 -1.21
N GLY A 240 -25.44 -3.72 -0.14
CA GLY A 240 -25.41 -2.26 -0.13
C GLY A 240 -24.00 -1.72 0.08
N ASN A 241 -23.78 -0.45 -0.25
CA ASN A 241 -22.48 0.20 -0.03
C ASN A 241 -22.33 0.69 1.41
N LEU A 242 -21.10 0.69 1.92
CA LEU A 242 -20.72 1.32 3.18
C LEU A 242 -19.88 2.56 2.91
N ILE A 243 -20.33 3.71 3.40
CA ILE A 243 -19.67 5.00 3.23
C ILE A 243 -19.36 5.57 4.61
N VAL A 244 -18.10 5.93 4.83
CA VAL A 244 -17.63 6.56 6.08
C VAL A 244 -16.92 7.87 5.76
N ASP A 245 -17.54 8.98 6.14
CA ASP A 245 -17.02 10.34 6.08
C ASP A 245 -16.62 10.80 7.48
N THR A 246 -15.33 11.07 7.70
CA THR A 246 -14.85 11.54 9.01
C THR A 246 -13.55 12.32 8.93
N ALA A 247 -13.08 12.90 10.05
CA ALA A 247 -11.69 13.34 10.12
C ALA A 247 -10.77 12.15 10.45
N LYS A 248 -11.13 11.34 11.45
CA LYS A 248 -10.33 10.18 11.89
C LYS A 248 -11.16 8.90 11.97
N LEU A 249 -10.74 7.86 11.24
CA LEU A 249 -11.28 6.50 11.37
C LEU A 249 -10.29 5.62 12.14
N THR A 250 -10.76 4.96 13.20
CA THR A 250 -10.00 3.94 13.95
C THR A 250 -10.78 2.63 13.99
N VAL A 251 -10.17 1.54 13.52
CA VAL A 251 -10.73 0.18 13.52
C VAL A 251 -9.76 -0.74 14.26
N ARG A 252 -10.19 -1.35 15.37
CA ARG A 252 -9.29 -2.11 16.25
C ARG A 252 -9.93 -3.30 16.96
N ASN A 253 -9.10 -4.14 17.58
CA ASN A 253 -9.52 -5.26 18.44
C ASN A 253 -10.51 -6.24 17.77
N GLY A 254 -10.18 -6.74 16.58
CA GLY A 254 -11.02 -7.70 15.85
C GLY A 254 -12.26 -7.09 15.19
N SER A 255 -12.32 -5.77 15.05
CA SER A 255 -13.44 -5.07 14.41
C SER A 255 -13.45 -5.22 12.90
N VAL A 256 -14.65 -5.18 12.31
CA VAL A 256 -14.81 -5.33 10.85
C VAL A 256 -15.74 -4.26 10.27
N LEU A 257 -15.25 -3.54 9.26
CA LEU A 257 -16.08 -2.79 8.32
C LEU A 257 -16.24 -3.66 7.07
N SER A 258 -17.46 -4.07 6.73
CA SER A 258 -17.70 -5.08 5.70
C SER A 258 -18.82 -4.73 4.73
N SER A 259 -18.59 -4.94 3.44
CA SER A 259 -19.65 -5.03 2.41
C SER A 259 -19.56 -6.36 1.65
N ALA A 260 -19.15 -7.42 2.36
CA ALA A 260 -18.93 -8.76 1.83
C ALA A 260 -20.21 -9.40 1.24
N THR A 261 -20.02 -10.44 0.44
CA THR A 261 -21.10 -11.33 -0.03
C THR A 261 -20.81 -12.78 0.31
N VAL A 262 -21.83 -13.54 0.65
CA VAL A 262 -21.76 -15.00 0.91
C VAL A 262 -22.56 -15.78 -0.14
N GLY A 263 -23.42 -15.11 -0.90
CA GLY A 263 -24.35 -15.72 -1.84
C GLY A 263 -24.02 -15.48 -3.31
N ALA A 264 -25.04 -15.54 -4.15
CA ALA A 264 -24.94 -15.26 -5.58
C ALA A 264 -25.01 -13.76 -5.92
N GLY A 265 -25.54 -12.94 -5.00
CA GLY A 265 -25.58 -11.49 -5.15
C GLY A 265 -24.18 -10.87 -5.06
N ASN A 266 -23.88 -9.84 -5.86
CA ASN A 266 -22.62 -9.12 -5.76
C ASN A 266 -22.53 -8.35 -4.43
N GLY A 267 -21.33 -8.27 -3.86
CA GLY A 267 -21.03 -7.40 -2.72
C GLY A 267 -21.19 -5.92 -3.05
N GLY A 268 -21.31 -5.11 -2.00
CA GLY A 268 -21.32 -3.65 -2.11
C GLY A 268 -19.91 -3.07 -2.05
N ASN A 269 -19.76 -1.81 -2.46
CA ASN A 269 -18.50 -1.08 -2.34
C ASN A 269 -18.36 -0.46 -0.94
N LEU A 270 -17.11 -0.28 -0.53
CA LEU A 270 -16.76 0.36 0.73
C LEU A 270 -15.89 1.60 0.45
N ILE A 271 -16.38 2.76 0.87
CA ILE A 271 -15.73 4.05 0.63
C ILE A 271 -15.43 4.71 1.97
N VAL A 272 -14.16 5.00 2.24
CA VAL A 272 -13.72 5.78 3.40
C VAL A 272 -13.13 7.10 2.92
N ARG A 273 -13.65 8.21 3.44
CA ARG A 273 -13.10 9.55 3.26
C ARG A 273 -12.78 10.12 4.64
N ALA A 274 -11.51 10.00 5.03
CA ALA A 274 -11.02 10.45 6.32
C ALA A 274 -10.07 11.64 6.13
N SER A 275 -10.47 12.87 6.45
CA SER A 275 -9.67 14.06 6.11
C SER A 275 -8.30 14.12 6.80
N ASP A 276 -8.11 13.38 7.89
CA ASP A 276 -6.85 13.28 8.61
C ASP A 276 -6.24 11.87 8.57
N SER A 277 -6.90 10.86 9.14
CA SER A 277 -6.26 9.54 9.25
C SER A 277 -7.20 8.35 9.25
N VAL A 278 -6.68 7.24 8.73
CA VAL A 278 -7.26 5.89 8.87
C VAL A 278 -6.25 5.02 9.60
N LEU A 279 -6.67 4.43 10.72
CA LEU A 279 -5.86 3.55 11.56
C LEU A 279 -6.54 2.18 11.70
N LEU A 280 -5.84 1.13 11.28
CA LEU A 280 -6.19 -0.27 11.56
C LEU A 280 -5.13 -0.86 12.49
N THR A 281 -5.54 -1.31 13.67
CA THR A 281 -4.62 -1.83 14.69
C THR A 281 -5.20 -3.01 15.45
N GLU A 282 -4.36 -3.68 16.24
CA GLU A 282 -4.74 -4.72 17.20
C GLU A 282 -5.52 -5.89 16.57
N TYR A 283 -4.81 -6.89 16.05
CA TYR A 283 -5.38 -8.17 15.60
C TYR A 283 -5.78 -9.06 16.77
N ARG A 284 -6.93 -9.74 16.63
CA ARG A 284 -7.44 -10.74 17.58
C ARG A 284 -7.27 -12.15 17.04
N LEU A 285 -6.49 -12.98 17.73
CA LEU A 285 -6.20 -14.39 17.37
C LEU A 285 -7.42 -15.31 17.45
N ASP A 286 -8.41 -14.94 18.25
CA ASP A 286 -9.70 -15.62 18.35
C ASP A 286 -10.68 -15.18 17.25
N SER A 287 -10.39 -14.12 16.48
CA SER A 287 -11.21 -13.67 15.36
C SER A 287 -10.87 -14.41 14.06
N THR A 288 -11.90 -14.91 13.36
CA THR A 288 -11.73 -15.56 12.05
C THR A 288 -11.18 -14.62 10.98
N PHE A 289 -11.57 -13.34 11.00
CA PHE A 289 -11.13 -12.32 10.03
C PHE A 289 -10.08 -11.34 10.57
N GLY A 290 -9.81 -11.37 11.88
CA GLY A 290 -9.00 -10.33 12.53
C GLY A 290 -9.72 -8.98 12.55
N THR A 291 -8.93 -7.91 12.51
CA THR A 291 -9.42 -6.53 12.30
C THR A 291 -9.27 -6.17 10.82
N GLY A 292 -10.30 -5.61 10.20
CA GLY A 292 -10.16 -5.19 8.81
C GLY A 292 -11.30 -4.40 8.17
N ILE A 293 -11.00 -3.92 6.96
CA ILE A 293 -11.93 -3.31 6.02
C ILE A 293 -12.06 -4.27 4.83
N ILE A 294 -13.25 -4.85 4.63
CA ILE A 294 -13.41 -6.02 3.74
C ILE A 294 -14.61 -5.91 2.80
N THR A 295 -14.48 -6.44 1.59
CA THR A 295 -15.57 -6.54 0.59
C THR A 295 -15.66 -7.94 -0.04
N ASN A 296 -15.13 -8.94 0.67
CA ASN A 296 -14.87 -10.29 0.15
C ASN A 296 -16.14 -11.03 -0.33
N SER A 297 -15.99 -11.90 -1.31
CA SER A 297 -16.95 -12.95 -1.63
C SER A 297 -16.57 -14.25 -0.91
N ILE A 298 -17.51 -14.90 -0.22
CA ILE A 298 -17.25 -15.97 0.74
C ILE A 298 -18.15 -17.16 0.40
N GLY A 299 -17.61 -18.23 -0.18
CA GLY A 299 -18.39 -19.45 -0.47
C GLY A 299 -19.38 -19.35 -1.65
N GLY A 300 -19.74 -18.14 -2.08
CA GLY A 300 -20.74 -17.88 -3.11
C GLY A 300 -20.19 -17.71 -4.53
N THR A 301 -21.09 -17.28 -5.42
CA THR A 301 -20.78 -16.95 -6.83
C THR A 301 -20.79 -15.45 -7.12
N GLY A 302 -21.25 -14.64 -6.16
CA GLY A 302 -21.23 -13.18 -6.27
C GLY A 302 -19.80 -12.62 -6.31
N ASN A 303 -19.62 -11.50 -7.00
CA ASN A 303 -18.33 -10.80 -7.02
C ASN A 303 -18.12 -9.99 -5.75
N ALA A 304 -16.87 -9.85 -5.32
CA ALA A 304 -16.48 -8.90 -4.27
C ALA A 304 -16.68 -7.45 -4.74
N GLY A 305 -16.96 -6.55 -3.80
CA GLY A 305 -17.07 -5.11 -4.07
C GLY A 305 -15.71 -4.40 -4.04
N ASN A 306 -15.66 -3.15 -4.49
CA ASN A 306 -14.43 -2.35 -4.48
C ASN A 306 -14.23 -1.63 -3.13
N ILE A 307 -12.98 -1.35 -2.78
CA ILE A 307 -12.60 -0.51 -1.63
C ILE A 307 -11.91 0.76 -2.13
N GLU A 308 -12.38 1.92 -1.67
CA GLU A 308 -11.75 3.21 -1.90
C GLU A 308 -11.46 3.90 -0.57
N ILE A 309 -10.22 4.32 -0.34
CA ILE A 309 -9.81 5.08 0.84
C ILE A 309 -9.12 6.36 0.42
N ASN A 310 -9.70 7.50 0.81
CA ASN A 310 -9.11 8.82 0.66
C ASN A 310 -8.76 9.36 2.05
N THR A 311 -7.49 9.64 2.29
CA THR A 311 -7.03 10.17 3.58
C THR A 311 -5.75 11.00 3.46
N ARG A 312 -5.29 11.60 4.56
CA ARG A 312 -3.95 12.17 4.63
C ARG A 312 -2.94 11.10 5.00
N SER A 313 -3.23 10.26 6.01
CA SER A 313 -2.36 9.14 6.40
C SER A 313 -3.12 7.85 6.65
N LEU A 314 -2.63 6.74 6.09
CA LEU A 314 -3.12 5.38 6.35
C LEU A 314 -2.04 4.59 7.11
N LEU A 315 -2.41 4.05 8.27
CA LEU A 315 -1.59 3.12 9.06
C LEU A 315 -2.33 1.78 9.23
N ILE A 316 -1.66 0.69 8.84
CA ILE A 316 -2.12 -0.69 9.03
C ILE A 316 -1.03 -1.41 9.81
N GLU A 317 -1.32 -1.75 11.05
CA GLU A 317 -0.35 -2.34 11.96
C GLU A 317 -0.91 -3.59 12.64
N GLY A 318 -0.02 -4.38 13.24
CA GLY A 318 -0.43 -5.43 14.16
C GLY A 318 -1.18 -6.60 13.52
N GLY A 319 -1.04 -6.83 12.22
CA GLY A 319 -1.66 -7.96 11.51
C GLY A 319 -3.07 -7.72 11.01
N THR A 320 -3.44 -6.45 10.83
CA THR A 320 -4.74 -6.04 10.32
C THR A 320 -4.78 -6.01 8.80
N SER A 321 -5.98 -6.03 8.20
CA SER A 321 -6.11 -6.19 6.75
C SER A 321 -7.13 -5.26 6.08
N ILE A 322 -6.83 -4.90 4.84
CA ILE A 322 -7.77 -4.34 3.89
C ILE A 322 -7.86 -5.34 2.73
N SER A 323 -9.05 -5.91 2.50
CA SER A 323 -9.19 -7.03 1.56
C SER A 323 -10.44 -6.98 0.70
N SER A 324 -10.26 -7.33 -0.57
CA SER A 324 -11.31 -7.40 -1.58
C SER A 324 -11.12 -8.67 -2.41
N THR A 325 -11.36 -9.83 -1.79
CA THR A 325 -11.04 -11.13 -2.36
C THR A 325 -12.27 -11.94 -2.75
N SER A 326 -12.13 -12.88 -3.67
CA SER A 326 -13.11 -13.94 -3.90
C SER A 326 -12.62 -15.27 -3.34
N GLY A 327 -13.25 -15.69 -2.27
CA GLY A 327 -12.80 -16.76 -1.39
C GLY A 327 -11.96 -16.22 -0.25
N VAL A 328 -11.91 -16.99 0.82
CA VAL A 328 -11.22 -16.64 2.06
C VAL A 328 -10.32 -17.78 2.47
N THR A 329 -9.05 -17.47 2.73
CA THR A 329 -8.11 -18.40 3.36
C THR A 329 -8.04 -18.06 4.84
N SER A 330 -8.48 -18.96 5.73
CA SER A 330 -8.50 -18.72 7.18
C SER A 330 -7.67 -19.76 7.95
N ARG A 331 -7.69 -19.67 9.30
CA ARG A 331 -7.14 -20.72 10.17
C ARG A 331 -7.80 -22.08 9.94
N ASN A 332 -9.09 -22.07 9.68
CA ASN A 332 -9.94 -23.26 9.72
C ASN A 332 -10.09 -23.91 8.34
N GLY A 333 -9.41 -23.38 7.32
CA GLY A 333 -9.44 -23.90 5.96
C GLY A 333 -9.59 -22.81 4.91
N VAL A 334 -9.81 -23.27 3.69
CA VAL A 334 -10.05 -22.44 2.52
C VAL A 334 -11.54 -22.49 2.20
N ILE A 335 -12.17 -21.32 2.12
CA ILE A 335 -13.55 -21.17 1.66
C ILE A 335 -13.47 -20.65 0.23
N PRO A 336 -13.55 -21.51 -0.80
CA PRO A 336 -13.47 -21.07 -2.18
C PRO A 336 -14.72 -20.26 -2.55
N ALA A 337 -14.56 -19.26 -3.40
CA ALA A 337 -15.67 -18.58 -4.08
C ALA A 337 -15.30 -18.39 -5.55
N VAL A 338 -16.31 -18.43 -6.44
CA VAL A 338 -16.10 -18.44 -7.89
C VAL A 338 -16.23 -17.04 -8.51
N GLY A 339 -16.75 -16.07 -7.76
CA GLY A 339 -16.83 -14.68 -8.19
C GLY A 339 -15.46 -14.04 -8.41
N LYS A 340 -15.43 -12.82 -8.94
CA LYS A 340 -14.20 -12.02 -9.09
C LYS A 340 -13.87 -11.27 -7.79
N GLY A 341 -12.58 -11.02 -7.57
CA GLY A 341 -12.10 -10.05 -6.58
C GLY A 341 -12.43 -8.62 -7.04
N GLY A 342 -12.59 -7.69 -6.10
CA GLY A 342 -12.82 -6.28 -6.38
C GLY A 342 -11.52 -5.47 -6.32
N ASN A 343 -11.54 -4.24 -6.82
CA ASN A 343 -10.38 -3.36 -6.84
C ASN A 343 -10.18 -2.64 -5.50
N ILE A 344 -8.93 -2.33 -5.16
CA ILE A 344 -8.58 -1.49 -4.00
C ILE A 344 -7.87 -0.23 -4.49
N THR A 345 -8.38 0.95 -4.12
CA THR A 345 -7.74 2.24 -4.40
C THR A 345 -7.48 3.00 -3.11
N ILE A 346 -6.22 3.35 -2.87
CA ILE A 346 -5.78 4.16 -1.73
C ILE A 346 -5.19 5.47 -2.25
N ASN A 347 -5.76 6.59 -1.82
CA ASN A 347 -5.21 7.93 -2.03
C ASN A 347 -4.87 8.52 -0.66
N ALA A 348 -3.60 8.54 -0.30
CA ALA A 348 -3.11 9.13 0.94
C ALA A 348 -2.28 10.38 0.63
N ALA A 349 -2.65 11.55 1.14
CA ALA A 349 -1.91 12.78 0.81
C ALA A 349 -0.46 12.78 1.32
N ASP A 350 -0.18 12.11 2.44
CA ASP A 350 1.13 12.13 3.11
C ASP A 350 1.81 10.76 3.13
N SER A 351 1.10 9.72 3.59
CA SER A 351 1.74 8.41 3.82
C SER A 351 0.79 7.23 3.82
N VAL A 352 1.31 6.10 3.34
CA VAL A 352 0.78 4.76 3.60
C VAL A 352 1.87 3.96 4.31
N THR A 353 1.56 3.44 5.50
CA THR A 353 2.49 2.63 6.29
C THR A 353 1.83 1.31 6.65
N LEU A 354 2.51 0.21 6.34
CA LEU A 354 2.14 -1.11 6.82
C LEU A 354 3.28 -1.65 7.68
N THR A 355 2.98 -2.03 8.92
CA THR A 355 3.92 -2.71 9.81
C THR A 355 3.37 -4.09 10.15
N GLY A 356 4.11 -5.14 9.81
CA GLY A 356 3.61 -6.52 9.95
C GLY A 356 3.67 -7.07 11.37
N SER A 357 3.68 -8.40 11.48
CA SER A 357 3.20 -9.14 12.65
C SER A 357 4.05 -9.00 13.91
N ARG A 358 3.39 -9.01 15.06
CA ARG A 358 3.99 -9.38 16.34
C ARG A 358 4.51 -10.83 16.25
N GLN A 359 5.81 -11.04 16.47
CA GLN A 359 6.36 -12.39 16.64
C GLN A 359 5.60 -13.07 17.79
N SER A 360 5.04 -14.24 17.53
CA SER A 360 4.63 -15.15 18.57
C SER A 360 5.88 -15.89 19.05
N ASP A 361 6.14 -15.84 20.35
CA ASP A 361 7.28 -16.47 21.02
C ASP A 361 7.25 -18.02 20.96
N SER A 362 6.21 -18.59 20.34
CA SER A 362 5.96 -20.03 20.27
C SER A 362 5.99 -20.55 18.82
N LEU A 363 6.93 -21.45 18.55
CA LEU A 363 7.06 -22.20 17.29
C LEU A 363 5.81 -23.02 16.93
N SER A 364 4.97 -23.39 17.90
CA SER A 364 3.70 -24.11 17.67
C SER A 364 2.54 -23.18 17.26
N ALA A 365 2.74 -21.86 17.35
CA ALA A 365 1.78 -20.82 16.98
C ALA A 365 2.40 -19.82 15.98
N ALA A 366 3.34 -20.27 15.14
CA ALA A 366 4.00 -19.48 14.10
C ALA A 366 3.02 -19.08 12.97
N ARG A 367 2.02 -18.26 13.31
CA ARG A 367 1.16 -17.56 12.38
C ARG A 367 1.54 -16.09 12.43
N ILE A 368 2.24 -15.68 11.38
CA ILE A 368 2.55 -14.28 11.13
C ILE A 368 1.21 -13.63 10.73
N ALA A 369 0.56 -12.93 11.65
CA ALA A 369 -0.56 -12.04 11.33
C ALA A 369 0.01 -10.87 10.53
N ARG A 370 0.09 -11.03 9.21
CA ARG A 370 0.69 -10.03 8.32
C ARG A 370 -0.28 -8.86 8.18
N SER A 371 0.23 -7.64 8.32
CA SER A 371 -0.52 -6.46 7.90
C SER A 371 -0.60 -6.43 6.38
N GLN A 372 -1.80 -6.33 5.82
CA GLN A 372 -2.03 -6.66 4.41
C GLN A 372 -2.99 -5.69 3.70
N LEU A 373 -2.65 -5.31 2.46
CA LEU A 373 -3.63 -4.86 1.46
C LEU A 373 -3.69 -5.89 0.35
N ILE A 374 -4.82 -6.56 0.18
CA ILE A 374 -4.92 -7.67 -0.76
C ILE A 374 -6.21 -7.66 -1.59
N THR A 375 -6.04 -7.85 -2.87
CA THR A 375 -7.08 -8.34 -3.79
C THR A 375 -6.65 -9.72 -4.26
N GLY A 376 -7.60 -10.62 -4.46
CA GLY A 376 -7.25 -11.97 -4.85
C GLY A 376 -8.42 -12.91 -5.03
N THR A 377 -8.14 -14.09 -5.55
CA THR A 377 -9.14 -15.15 -5.64
C THR A 377 -8.56 -16.50 -5.28
N VAL A 378 -9.42 -17.36 -4.76
CA VAL A 378 -9.06 -18.74 -4.41
C VAL A 378 -9.36 -19.71 -5.55
N ALA A 379 -10.49 -19.53 -6.25
CA ALA A 379 -10.95 -20.42 -7.31
C ALA A 379 -10.86 -19.77 -8.71
N GLY A 380 -11.83 -20.00 -9.60
CA GLY A 380 -11.75 -19.59 -11.01
C GLY A 380 -11.93 -18.10 -11.31
N GLY A 381 -12.35 -17.27 -10.34
CA GLY A 381 -12.52 -15.84 -10.56
C GLY A 381 -11.19 -15.11 -10.74
N SER A 382 -11.18 -14.00 -11.50
CA SER A 382 -9.98 -13.14 -11.60
C SER A 382 -9.88 -12.18 -10.41
N SER A 383 -8.66 -11.86 -10.00
CA SER A 383 -8.38 -10.86 -8.96
C SER A 383 -8.60 -9.44 -9.51
N GLY A 384 -9.02 -8.51 -8.65
CA GLY A 384 -9.07 -7.08 -8.97
C GLY A 384 -7.68 -6.42 -8.93
N ASP A 385 -7.59 -5.18 -9.37
CA ASP A 385 -6.37 -4.37 -9.34
C ASP A 385 -6.20 -3.62 -8.02
N LEU A 386 -4.96 -3.28 -7.67
CA LEU A 386 -4.60 -2.48 -6.50
C LEU A 386 -3.84 -1.22 -6.91
N ARG A 387 -4.33 -0.05 -6.48
CA ARG A 387 -3.68 1.24 -6.73
C ARG A 387 -3.41 2.00 -5.44
N ILE A 388 -2.18 2.50 -5.28
CA ILE A 388 -1.78 3.37 -4.17
C ILE A 388 -1.18 4.66 -4.73
N ASN A 389 -1.69 5.80 -4.30
CA ASN A 389 -1.12 7.12 -4.54
C ASN A 389 -0.77 7.77 -3.20
N THR A 390 0.49 8.15 -3.02
CA THR A 390 0.99 8.74 -1.77
C THR A 390 2.21 9.64 -1.99
N ARG A 391 2.69 10.34 -0.95
CA ARG A 391 4.07 10.87 -0.94
C ARG A 391 5.04 9.78 -0.53
N ARG A 392 4.73 9.05 0.53
CA ARG A 392 5.61 8.02 1.10
C ARG A 392 4.87 6.70 1.28
N LEU A 393 5.46 5.61 0.81
CA LEU A 393 5.02 4.25 1.11
C LEU A 393 6.09 3.53 1.93
N THR A 394 5.71 2.96 3.06
CA THR A 394 6.59 2.18 3.92
C THR A 394 5.96 0.82 4.24
N LEU A 395 6.66 -0.27 3.92
CA LEU A 395 6.30 -1.63 4.33
C LEU A 395 7.43 -2.19 5.20
N GLU A 396 7.09 -2.64 6.40
CA GLU A 396 8.07 -3.18 7.35
C GLU A 396 7.54 -4.45 8.03
N GLY A 397 8.43 -5.34 8.45
CA GLY A 397 8.11 -6.40 9.42
C GLY A 397 7.13 -7.48 8.94
N ALA A 398 7.27 -7.97 7.70
CA ALA A 398 6.39 -8.95 7.04
C ALA A 398 5.03 -8.41 6.55
N ALA A 399 4.89 -7.08 6.43
CA ALA A 399 3.78 -6.44 5.73
C ALA A 399 3.74 -6.79 4.24
N ALA A 400 2.54 -6.93 3.65
CA ALA A 400 2.38 -7.29 2.24
C ALA A 400 1.32 -6.49 1.48
N ILE A 401 1.59 -6.20 0.21
CA ILE A 401 0.63 -5.70 -0.78
C ILE A 401 0.50 -6.75 -1.87
N GLY A 402 -0.72 -7.23 -2.13
CA GLY A 402 -0.96 -8.39 -2.98
C GLY A 402 -2.12 -8.25 -3.97
N ALA A 403 -1.96 -8.81 -5.17
CA ALA A 403 -3.03 -8.90 -6.17
C ALA A 403 -3.09 -10.29 -6.84
N SER A 404 -3.11 -11.36 -6.04
CA SER A 404 -2.80 -12.74 -6.48
C SER A 404 -4.03 -13.64 -6.64
N THR A 405 -3.95 -14.64 -7.50
CA THR A 405 -4.95 -15.71 -7.64
C THR A 405 -4.34 -17.06 -7.24
N LEU A 406 -5.11 -17.94 -6.59
CA LEU A 406 -4.66 -19.30 -6.26
C LEU A 406 -5.16 -20.35 -7.26
N GLY A 407 -6.29 -20.07 -7.93
CA GLY A 407 -6.94 -20.95 -8.90
C GLY A 407 -6.67 -20.56 -10.35
N GLU A 408 -7.66 -20.80 -11.21
CA GLU A 408 -7.54 -20.65 -12.68
C GLU A 408 -7.63 -19.19 -13.17
N GLY A 409 -8.15 -18.27 -12.34
CA GLY A 409 -8.34 -16.88 -12.75
C GLY A 409 -7.02 -16.09 -12.86
N ASN A 410 -7.04 -15.03 -13.68
CA ASN A 410 -5.90 -14.12 -13.81
C ASN A 410 -5.71 -13.25 -12.56
N SER A 411 -4.46 -12.98 -12.21
CA SER A 411 -4.06 -12.05 -11.17
C SER A 411 -4.19 -10.59 -11.61
N GLY A 412 -4.44 -9.72 -10.64
CA GLY A 412 -4.61 -8.28 -10.86
C GLY A 412 -3.27 -7.55 -10.90
N ASN A 413 -3.30 -6.32 -11.41
CA ASN A 413 -2.15 -5.44 -11.47
C ASN A 413 -2.01 -4.63 -10.18
N ILE A 414 -0.77 -4.25 -9.86
CA ILE A 414 -0.44 -3.35 -8.76
C ILE A 414 0.20 -2.09 -9.33
N ILE A 415 -0.35 -0.93 -8.98
CA ILE A 415 0.18 0.38 -9.35
C ILE A 415 0.49 1.18 -8.08
N VAL A 416 1.74 1.55 -7.89
CA VAL A 416 2.18 2.38 -6.76
C VAL A 416 2.84 3.65 -7.26
N ASN A 417 2.24 4.79 -6.94
CA ASN A 417 2.80 6.11 -7.21
C ASN A 417 3.12 6.78 -5.88
N ALA A 418 4.41 6.96 -5.60
CA ALA A 418 4.89 7.70 -4.43
C ALA A 418 5.67 8.93 -4.90
N SER A 419 5.24 10.13 -4.53
CA SER A 419 5.91 11.36 -5.00
C SER A 419 7.22 11.69 -4.28
N GLU A 420 7.57 10.98 -3.20
CA GLU A 420 8.85 11.14 -2.49
C GLU A 420 9.64 9.83 -2.41
N SER A 421 9.07 8.77 -1.80
CA SER A 421 9.81 7.54 -1.58
C SER A 421 8.94 6.30 -1.36
N ILE A 422 9.54 5.14 -1.68
CA ILE A 422 9.04 3.82 -1.32
C ILE A 422 10.15 3.10 -0.55
N LYS A 423 9.82 2.59 0.63
CA LYS A 423 10.71 1.79 1.49
C LYS A 423 10.08 0.45 1.78
N LEU A 424 10.74 -0.63 1.38
CA LEU A 424 10.36 -2.00 1.70
C LEU A 424 11.46 -2.60 2.57
N ILE A 425 11.13 -3.00 3.80
CA ILE A 425 12.07 -3.54 4.77
C ILE A 425 11.53 -4.89 5.24
N GLY A 426 12.25 -5.96 4.89
CA GLY A 426 11.84 -7.32 5.19
C GLY A 426 12.10 -7.71 6.64
N THR A 427 12.06 -9.01 6.89
CA THR A 427 12.44 -9.61 8.16
C THR A 427 13.73 -10.39 7.98
N LYS A 428 14.59 -10.41 9.00
CA LYS A 428 15.82 -11.22 8.99
C LYS A 428 15.53 -12.73 8.92
N ASP A 429 14.33 -13.13 9.33
CA ASP A 429 13.86 -14.52 9.30
C ASP A 429 13.19 -14.80 7.95
N ASN A 430 13.75 -15.72 7.16
CA ASN A 430 13.38 -16.07 5.77
C ASN A 430 11.93 -16.58 5.56
N PHE A 431 11.08 -16.60 6.59
CA PHE A 431 9.76 -17.24 6.52
C PHE A 431 8.66 -16.36 5.93
N SER A 432 8.83 -15.03 5.83
CA SER A 432 7.83 -14.11 5.25
C SER A 432 8.43 -12.73 4.97
N ALA A 433 9.04 -12.52 3.81
CA ALA A 433 9.53 -11.19 3.43
C ALA A 433 8.37 -10.18 3.31
N SER A 434 8.61 -8.92 3.71
CA SER A 434 7.75 -7.82 3.30
C SER A 434 7.84 -7.64 1.79
N GLY A 435 6.72 -7.39 1.13
CA GLY A 435 6.77 -7.24 -0.31
C GLY A 435 5.51 -6.79 -1.01
N ILE A 436 5.71 -6.47 -2.29
CA ILE A 436 4.66 -6.17 -3.25
C ILE A 436 4.66 -7.31 -4.26
N ALA A 437 3.56 -8.04 -4.36
CA ALA A 437 3.52 -9.23 -5.20
C ALA A 437 2.19 -9.41 -5.94
N THR A 438 2.28 -9.86 -7.18
CA THR A 438 1.15 -10.41 -7.93
C THR A 438 1.55 -11.77 -8.46
N ALA A 439 0.75 -12.78 -8.14
CA ALA A 439 1.11 -14.16 -8.45
C ALA A 439 -0.10 -15.01 -8.81
N SER A 440 0.10 -15.86 -9.81
CA SER A 440 -0.83 -16.93 -10.16
C SER A 440 -0.34 -18.24 -9.54
N GLY A 441 -1.06 -18.68 -8.52
CA GLY A 441 -0.74 -19.81 -7.66
C GLY A 441 -0.07 -19.45 -6.35
N ASP A 442 -0.09 -20.42 -5.43
CA ASP A 442 0.85 -20.51 -4.31
C ASP A 442 1.13 -22.00 -4.02
N THR A 443 2.41 -22.41 -4.06
CA THR A 443 2.82 -23.82 -3.87
C THR A 443 2.48 -24.34 -2.47
N VAL A 444 2.53 -23.47 -1.46
CA VAL A 444 2.18 -23.82 -0.08
C VAL A 444 0.68 -24.10 0.00
N TYR A 445 -0.16 -23.23 -0.56
CA TYR A 445 -1.62 -23.46 -0.55
C TYR A 445 -2.03 -24.64 -1.43
N GLN A 446 -1.39 -24.86 -2.57
CA GLN A 446 -1.64 -26.05 -3.41
C GLN A 446 -1.33 -27.35 -2.65
N THR A 447 -0.19 -27.40 -1.96
CA THR A 447 0.22 -28.60 -1.21
C THR A 447 -0.67 -28.81 0.03
N LEU A 448 -0.96 -27.74 0.78
CA LEU A 448 -1.74 -27.83 2.01
C LEU A 448 -3.23 -28.11 1.77
N PHE A 449 -3.80 -27.66 0.64
CA PHE A 449 -5.24 -27.72 0.39
C PHE A 449 -5.64 -28.49 -0.87
N GLY A 450 -4.68 -29.10 -1.58
CA GLY A 450 -4.96 -29.91 -2.77
C GLY A 450 -5.60 -29.12 -3.92
N LEU A 451 -5.27 -27.84 -4.05
CA LEU A 451 -5.80 -26.99 -5.12
C LEU A 451 -5.26 -27.44 -6.48
N ALA A 452 -6.08 -27.34 -7.52
CA ALA A 452 -5.63 -27.60 -8.89
C ALA A 452 -4.49 -26.64 -9.28
N PRO A 453 -3.55 -27.06 -10.15
CA PRO A 453 -2.51 -26.18 -10.65
C PRO A 453 -3.12 -24.93 -11.31
N PRO A 454 -2.63 -23.72 -10.99
CA PRO A 454 -3.15 -22.47 -11.52
C PRO A 454 -2.83 -22.36 -13.02
N THR A 455 -3.77 -21.84 -13.79
CA THR A 455 -3.62 -21.65 -15.24
C THR A 455 -3.71 -20.18 -15.66
N GLY A 456 -4.14 -19.30 -14.77
CA GLY A 456 -4.28 -17.87 -15.02
C GLY A 456 -2.93 -17.15 -15.15
N ALA A 457 -2.89 -16.05 -15.89
CA ALA A 457 -1.71 -15.20 -15.99
C ALA A 457 -1.49 -14.38 -14.71
N ALA A 458 -0.22 -14.11 -14.38
CA ALA A 458 0.13 -13.17 -13.31
C ALA A 458 -0.08 -11.72 -13.80
N GLY A 459 -0.37 -10.80 -12.86
CA GLY A 459 -0.54 -9.39 -13.18
C GLY A 459 0.78 -8.64 -13.30
N ASN A 460 0.71 -7.35 -13.63
CA ASN A 460 1.88 -6.48 -13.71
C ASN A 460 2.05 -5.65 -12.43
N ILE A 461 3.30 -5.27 -12.13
CA ILE A 461 3.64 -4.28 -11.10
C ILE A 461 4.20 -3.04 -11.79
N SER A 462 3.64 -1.87 -11.48
CA SER A 462 4.15 -0.58 -11.93
C SER A 462 4.43 0.32 -10.72
N ILE A 463 5.66 0.77 -10.59
CA ILE A 463 6.13 1.60 -9.48
C ILE A 463 6.76 2.88 -10.03
N THR A 464 6.27 4.02 -9.56
CA THR A 464 6.85 5.34 -9.86
C THR A 464 7.18 6.06 -8.56
N THR A 465 8.46 6.40 -8.36
CA THR A 465 8.92 7.11 -7.15
C THR A 465 10.29 7.76 -7.34
N PRO A 466 10.60 8.94 -6.77
CA PRO A 466 11.98 9.44 -6.79
C PRO A 466 12.99 8.48 -6.17
N SER A 467 12.63 7.84 -5.05
CA SER A 467 13.52 6.90 -4.35
C SER A 467 12.81 5.58 -4.07
N LEU A 468 13.39 4.47 -4.53
CA LEU A 468 13.01 3.11 -4.17
C LEU A 468 14.13 2.46 -3.35
N THR A 469 13.81 2.04 -2.13
CA THR A 469 14.73 1.32 -1.25
C THR A 469 14.11 0.00 -0.83
N ILE A 470 14.81 -1.11 -1.10
CA ILE A 470 14.41 -2.46 -0.74
C ILE A 470 15.53 -3.06 0.10
N ARG A 471 15.21 -3.49 1.33
CA ARG A 471 16.23 -3.99 2.26
C ARG A 471 15.80 -5.22 3.02
N ASP A 472 16.79 -5.91 3.58
CA ASP A 472 16.62 -6.95 4.60
C ASP A 472 15.68 -8.07 4.15
N GLY A 473 15.89 -8.57 2.93
CA GLY A 473 15.09 -9.65 2.36
C GLY A 473 13.76 -9.23 1.74
N ALA A 474 13.38 -7.94 1.75
CA ALA A 474 12.14 -7.49 1.10
C ALA A 474 12.13 -7.77 -0.41
N THR A 475 10.93 -7.97 -0.96
CA THR A 475 10.75 -8.39 -2.36
C THR A 475 9.71 -7.56 -3.13
N ILE A 476 9.97 -7.36 -4.41
CA ILE A 476 8.95 -6.99 -5.41
C ILE A 476 8.88 -8.15 -6.38
N ALA A 477 7.73 -8.81 -6.48
CA ALA A 477 7.64 -10.09 -7.17
C ALA A 477 6.47 -10.21 -8.16
N VAL A 478 6.74 -10.75 -9.34
CA VAL A 478 5.71 -11.28 -10.26
C VAL A 478 6.00 -12.76 -10.49
N GLY A 479 5.00 -13.62 -10.32
CA GLY A 479 5.22 -15.07 -10.42
C GLY A 479 4.03 -15.82 -10.97
N SER A 480 4.29 -16.82 -11.82
CA SER A 480 3.31 -17.82 -12.21
C SER A 480 3.87 -19.20 -11.84
N LEU A 481 3.14 -19.89 -10.97
CA LEU A 481 3.50 -21.23 -10.50
C LEU A 481 2.88 -22.35 -11.34
N GLY A 482 2.03 -22.02 -12.32
CA GLY A 482 1.49 -22.98 -13.29
C GLY A 482 1.70 -22.52 -14.74
N SER A 483 0.81 -22.93 -15.65
CA SER A 483 1.00 -22.73 -17.10
C SER A 483 0.76 -21.29 -17.58
N GLY A 484 0.23 -20.42 -16.72
CA GLY A 484 0.00 -19.02 -17.02
C GLY A 484 1.30 -18.24 -17.27
N ARG A 485 1.23 -17.19 -18.09
CA ARG A 485 2.38 -16.30 -18.32
C ARG A 485 2.65 -15.45 -17.08
N SER A 486 3.93 -15.24 -16.76
CA SER A 486 4.30 -14.25 -15.75
C SER A 486 4.15 -12.83 -16.28
N GLY A 487 3.84 -11.91 -15.37
CA GLY A 487 3.64 -10.50 -15.70
C GLY A 487 4.96 -9.72 -15.80
N ASN A 488 4.84 -8.39 -15.83
CA ASN A 488 5.97 -7.49 -15.92
C ASN A 488 6.14 -6.66 -14.64
N ILE A 489 7.39 -6.37 -14.28
CA ILE A 489 7.73 -5.36 -13.27
C ILE A 489 8.31 -4.15 -13.99
N ASN A 490 7.68 -2.99 -13.82
CA ASN A 490 8.13 -1.72 -14.38
C ASN A 490 8.40 -0.74 -13.24
N VAL A 491 9.65 -0.29 -13.10
CA VAL A 491 10.06 0.67 -12.07
C VAL A 491 10.66 1.90 -12.72
N VAL A 492 10.09 3.07 -12.40
CA VAL A 492 10.62 4.37 -12.79
C VAL A 492 11.00 5.14 -11.53
N ALA A 493 12.29 5.44 -11.36
CA ALA A 493 12.79 6.17 -10.21
C ALA A 493 13.96 7.11 -10.51
N ASN A 494 14.41 7.91 -9.54
CA ASN A 494 15.72 8.56 -9.63
C ASN A 494 16.81 7.62 -9.07
N SER A 495 16.53 6.94 -7.96
CA SER A 495 17.43 5.96 -7.36
C SER A 495 16.71 4.67 -6.98
N ILE A 496 17.34 3.54 -7.30
CA ILE A 496 16.94 2.21 -6.86
C ILE A 496 18.08 1.63 -6.03
N ALA A 497 17.83 1.34 -4.76
CA ALA A 497 18.80 0.72 -3.85
C ALA A 497 18.25 -0.59 -3.31
N LEU A 498 18.92 -1.70 -3.65
CA LEU A 498 18.67 -3.03 -3.10
C LEU A 498 19.81 -3.39 -2.16
N ASP A 499 19.47 -3.82 -0.96
CA ASP A 499 20.47 -4.03 0.08
C ASP A 499 20.13 -5.18 1.03
N ASN A 500 21.11 -6.02 1.35
CA ASN A 500 20.96 -7.15 2.27
C ASN A 500 19.85 -8.14 1.84
N LYS A 501 20.13 -8.96 0.82
CA LYS A 501 19.23 -9.98 0.27
C LYS A 501 17.90 -9.47 -0.29
N ALA A 502 17.83 -8.18 -0.63
CA ALA A 502 16.66 -7.60 -1.28
C ALA A 502 16.51 -8.14 -2.72
N SER A 503 15.27 -8.29 -3.20
CA SER A 503 15.00 -8.85 -4.54
C SER A 503 13.96 -8.06 -5.34
N ILE A 504 14.23 -7.89 -6.64
CA ILE A 504 13.19 -7.65 -7.66
C ILE A 504 13.12 -8.93 -8.50
N ASP A 505 12.00 -9.63 -8.42
CA ASP A 505 11.90 -11.04 -8.73
C ASP A 505 10.79 -11.34 -9.75
N GLY A 506 11.15 -11.91 -10.88
CA GLY A 506 10.26 -12.39 -11.93
C GLY A 506 10.40 -13.89 -12.16
N THR A 507 10.84 -14.64 -11.15
CA THR A 507 11.16 -16.07 -11.28
C THR A 507 9.91 -16.90 -11.61
N THR A 508 10.05 -17.87 -12.51
CA THR A 508 8.93 -18.74 -12.94
C THR A 508 9.30 -20.21 -12.85
N VAL A 509 8.31 -21.07 -12.57
CA VAL A 509 8.55 -22.53 -12.51
C VAL A 509 8.37 -23.16 -13.90
N SER A 510 7.23 -22.90 -14.57
CA SER A 510 6.88 -23.52 -15.85
C SER A 510 6.25 -22.56 -16.87
N GLY A 511 5.87 -21.35 -16.48
CA GLY A 511 5.36 -20.30 -17.38
C GLY A 511 6.47 -19.49 -18.06
N VAL A 512 6.17 -18.86 -19.20
CA VAL A 512 7.13 -17.97 -19.91
C VAL A 512 7.69 -16.93 -18.95
N GLY A 513 9.03 -16.73 -18.96
CA GLY A 513 9.74 -15.84 -18.06
C GLY A 513 9.19 -14.40 -18.05
N ALA A 514 9.23 -13.76 -16.88
CA ALA A 514 8.75 -12.39 -16.67
C ALA A 514 9.63 -11.35 -17.40
N ASN A 515 9.13 -10.12 -17.55
CA ASN A 515 10.00 -9.00 -17.92
C ASN A 515 10.17 -8.01 -16.76
N ILE A 516 11.40 -7.62 -16.49
CA ILE A 516 11.74 -6.56 -15.55
C ILE A 516 12.31 -5.37 -16.34
N ASN A 517 11.68 -4.21 -16.22
CA ASN A 517 12.12 -2.97 -16.83
C ASN A 517 12.41 -1.93 -15.74
N LEU A 518 13.67 -1.54 -15.60
CA LEU A 518 14.12 -0.56 -14.61
C LEU A 518 14.63 0.69 -15.32
N GLN A 519 14.07 1.85 -14.96
CA GLN A 519 14.53 3.15 -15.41
C GLN A 519 14.90 3.99 -14.18
N ALA A 520 16.18 4.32 -14.03
CA ALA A 520 16.65 5.16 -12.92
C ALA A 520 17.89 5.97 -13.28
N ARG A 521 18.26 7.00 -12.50
CA ARG A 521 19.60 7.61 -12.65
C ARG A 521 20.67 6.67 -12.09
N ASN A 522 20.42 6.15 -10.89
CA ASN A 522 21.37 5.28 -10.18
C ASN A 522 20.69 4.00 -9.70
N ILE A 523 21.31 2.86 -9.97
CA ILE A 523 20.91 1.56 -9.43
C ILE A 523 22.08 0.98 -8.65
N GLN A 524 21.85 0.62 -7.39
CA GLN A 524 22.84 0.00 -6.52
C GLN A 524 22.31 -1.31 -5.95
N LEU A 525 23.11 -2.38 -6.06
CA LEU A 525 22.85 -3.66 -5.40
C LEU A 525 23.95 -3.94 -4.37
N ARG A 526 23.55 -4.37 -3.18
CA ARG A 526 24.45 -4.67 -2.07
C ARG A 526 24.08 -5.92 -1.31
N ARG A 527 25.10 -6.57 -0.73
CA ARG A 527 25.01 -7.68 0.24
C ARG A 527 23.99 -8.76 -0.15
N GLY A 528 24.24 -9.48 -1.24
CA GLY A 528 23.43 -10.63 -1.66
C GLY A 528 22.13 -10.26 -2.37
N SER A 529 21.99 -9.01 -2.83
CA SER A 529 20.75 -8.53 -3.45
C SER A 529 20.64 -8.96 -4.91
N ARG A 530 19.41 -9.09 -5.43
CA ARG A 530 19.18 -9.69 -6.75
C ARG A 530 18.14 -8.96 -7.59
N ILE A 531 18.35 -8.96 -8.90
CA ILE A 531 17.34 -8.67 -9.92
C ILE A 531 17.27 -9.90 -10.81
N THR A 532 16.16 -10.64 -10.78
CA THR A 532 16.12 -11.97 -11.41
C THR A 532 14.84 -12.22 -12.18
N THR A 533 14.96 -12.88 -13.33
CA THR A 533 13.86 -13.49 -14.09
C THR A 533 14.20 -14.94 -14.41
N ASP A 534 14.82 -15.64 -13.46
CA ASP A 534 15.23 -17.03 -13.63
C ASP A 534 14.00 -17.94 -13.87
N ALA A 535 14.19 -19.03 -14.62
CA ALA A 535 13.12 -19.95 -14.97
C ALA A 535 13.49 -21.40 -14.66
N GLY A 536 12.50 -22.19 -14.27
CA GLY A 536 12.63 -23.64 -14.09
C GLY A 536 12.68 -24.38 -15.43
N THR A 537 11.50 -24.76 -15.92
CA THR A 537 11.36 -25.55 -17.15
C THR A 537 11.08 -24.73 -18.41
N SER A 538 10.90 -23.43 -18.27
CA SER A 538 10.68 -22.48 -19.37
C SER A 538 11.91 -21.62 -19.64
N GLU A 539 11.90 -20.89 -20.76
CA GLU A 539 12.96 -19.94 -21.08
C GLU A 539 13.05 -18.82 -20.01
N GLY A 540 14.29 -18.39 -19.72
CA GLY A 540 14.54 -17.27 -18.82
C GLY A 540 13.85 -15.99 -19.33
N GLY A 541 13.43 -15.14 -18.40
CA GLY A 541 12.76 -13.89 -18.74
C GLY A 541 13.67 -12.82 -19.36
N ASN A 542 13.15 -11.59 -19.49
CA ASN A 542 13.94 -10.46 -20.00
C ASN A 542 14.14 -9.40 -18.93
N ILE A 543 15.37 -8.93 -18.78
CA ILE A 543 15.73 -7.81 -17.91
C ILE A 543 16.25 -6.67 -18.78
N ASN A 544 15.59 -5.51 -18.70
CA ASN A 544 16.03 -4.26 -19.33
C ASN A 544 16.36 -3.24 -18.24
N ILE A 545 17.61 -2.80 -18.19
CA ILE A 545 18.08 -1.77 -17.26
C ILE A 545 18.52 -0.55 -18.06
N ASN A 546 17.92 0.59 -17.74
CA ASN A 546 18.28 1.89 -18.29
C ASN A 546 18.65 2.83 -17.14
N SER A 547 19.94 3.16 -17.02
CA SER A 547 20.42 4.09 -16.00
C SER A 547 21.70 4.82 -16.37
N ASP A 548 22.03 5.88 -15.62
CA ASP A 548 23.31 6.58 -15.75
C ASP A 548 24.43 5.74 -15.09
N THR A 549 24.12 5.11 -13.95
CA THR A 549 25.04 4.25 -13.19
C THR A 549 24.36 2.98 -12.71
N LEU A 550 25.09 1.86 -12.79
CA LEU A 550 24.75 0.57 -12.21
C LEU A 550 25.95 0.08 -11.40
N ALA A 551 25.79 -0.12 -10.09
CA ALA A 551 26.89 -0.47 -9.21
C ALA A 551 26.55 -1.63 -8.26
N ALA A 552 27.49 -2.57 -8.13
CA ALA A 552 27.57 -3.50 -7.01
C ALA A 552 28.91 -3.30 -6.29
N LEU A 553 28.97 -3.66 -5.01
CA LEU A 553 30.25 -3.74 -4.32
C LEU A 553 30.90 -5.11 -4.60
N PRO A 554 32.22 -5.16 -4.85
CA PRO A 554 32.94 -6.42 -4.99
C PRO A 554 32.76 -7.29 -3.74
N LYS A 555 32.69 -8.61 -3.94
CA LYS A 555 32.56 -9.60 -2.86
C LYS A 555 31.25 -9.54 -2.06
N GLU A 556 30.26 -8.80 -2.55
CA GLU A 556 28.92 -8.77 -1.96
C GLU A 556 27.91 -9.68 -2.69
N ASN A 557 28.33 -10.47 -3.70
CA ASN A 557 27.52 -11.46 -4.43
C ASN A 557 26.10 -10.96 -4.78
N SER A 558 26.05 -9.82 -5.47
CA SER A 558 24.78 -9.22 -5.89
C SER A 558 24.57 -9.44 -7.37
N ASP A 559 23.47 -10.09 -7.75
CA ASP A 559 23.34 -10.72 -9.06
C ASP A 559 22.19 -10.13 -9.89
N ILE A 560 22.40 -10.11 -11.22
CA ILE A 560 21.38 -9.80 -12.21
C ILE A 560 21.26 -10.99 -13.17
N THR A 561 20.18 -11.75 -13.08
CA THR A 561 20.09 -13.04 -13.78
C THR A 561 18.80 -13.27 -14.54
N ALA A 562 18.92 -13.83 -15.74
CA ALA A 562 17.83 -14.36 -16.53
C ALA A 562 18.12 -15.80 -16.95
N ASN A 563 18.44 -16.66 -15.98
CA ASN A 563 18.84 -18.04 -16.24
C ASN A 563 17.62 -18.94 -16.51
N ALA A 564 17.86 -20.12 -17.06
CA ALA A 564 16.87 -21.19 -17.15
C ALA A 564 17.51 -22.53 -16.73
N ARG A 565 16.78 -23.32 -15.93
CA ARG A 565 17.29 -24.62 -15.48
C ARG A 565 17.33 -25.62 -16.64
N SER A 566 16.20 -25.86 -17.31
CA SER A 566 16.12 -26.88 -18.37
C SER A 566 15.73 -26.37 -19.75
N ALA A 567 15.65 -25.05 -19.95
CA ALA A 567 15.38 -24.42 -21.24
C ALA A 567 16.46 -23.39 -21.59
N GLY A 568 16.21 -22.54 -22.59
CA GLY A 568 17.13 -21.48 -22.98
C GLY A 568 17.23 -20.35 -21.97
N GLY A 569 18.45 -19.84 -21.78
CA GLY A 569 18.65 -18.62 -20.99
C GLY A 569 17.92 -17.43 -21.63
N GLY A 570 17.52 -16.48 -20.80
CA GLY A 570 16.76 -15.30 -21.22
C GLY A 570 17.62 -14.19 -21.83
N ARG A 571 17.18 -12.94 -21.66
CA ARG A 571 17.90 -11.76 -22.16
C ARG A 571 18.13 -10.75 -21.05
N VAL A 572 19.37 -10.29 -20.93
CA VAL A 572 19.73 -9.14 -20.09
C VAL A 572 20.28 -8.03 -20.98
N LYS A 573 19.60 -6.89 -20.99
CA LYS A 573 20.01 -5.68 -21.72
C LYS A 573 20.35 -4.58 -20.73
N ILE A 574 21.63 -4.22 -20.69
CA ILE A 574 22.18 -3.18 -19.84
C ILE A 574 22.48 -1.94 -20.70
N ASN A 575 21.55 -1.00 -20.71
CA ASN A 575 21.73 0.32 -21.31
C ASN A 575 22.26 1.29 -20.25
N VAL A 576 23.52 1.12 -19.86
CA VAL A 576 24.15 1.88 -18.78
C VAL A 576 25.58 2.22 -19.17
N PRO A 577 25.97 3.51 -19.22
CA PRO A 577 27.33 3.90 -19.58
C PRO A 577 28.35 3.54 -18.49
N ASN A 578 27.94 3.58 -17.21
CA ASN A 578 28.81 3.35 -16.07
C ASN A 578 28.37 2.11 -15.26
N VAL A 579 28.98 0.96 -15.55
CA VAL A 579 28.75 -0.30 -14.82
C VAL A 579 29.96 -0.62 -13.94
N PHE A 580 29.75 -0.79 -12.63
CA PHE A 580 30.82 -1.03 -11.65
C PHE A 580 30.57 -2.26 -10.78
N GLY A 581 31.63 -3.02 -10.52
CA GLY A 581 31.62 -4.13 -9.56
C GLY A 581 30.85 -5.38 -9.99
N PHE A 582 30.40 -5.44 -11.25
CA PHE A 582 29.78 -6.61 -11.84
C PHE A 582 30.73 -7.34 -12.80
N SER A 583 30.57 -8.66 -12.90
CA SER A 583 31.20 -9.49 -13.94
C SER A 583 30.11 -10.09 -14.84
N ALA A 584 30.23 -9.91 -16.15
CA ALA A 584 29.33 -10.61 -17.09
C ALA A 584 29.88 -12.02 -17.34
N VAL A 585 29.09 -13.05 -17.04
CA VAL A 585 29.58 -14.45 -17.06
C VAL A 585 28.74 -15.37 -17.95
N SER A 586 29.41 -16.26 -18.68
CA SER A 586 28.80 -17.35 -19.45
C SER A 586 28.66 -18.62 -18.62
N ARG A 587 27.85 -19.57 -19.11
CA ARG A 587 27.72 -20.91 -18.53
C ARG A 587 29.07 -21.59 -18.31
N GLU A 588 29.96 -21.55 -19.30
CA GLU A 588 31.26 -22.21 -19.29
C GLU A 588 32.20 -21.57 -18.28
N GLN A 589 32.16 -20.24 -18.16
CA GLN A 589 32.96 -19.51 -17.17
C GLN A 589 32.50 -19.87 -15.74
N VAL A 590 31.20 -19.86 -15.47
CA VAL A 590 30.68 -20.25 -14.15
C VAL A 590 30.99 -21.72 -13.85
N ARG A 591 30.75 -22.62 -14.81
CA ARG A 591 31.05 -24.05 -14.66
C ARG A 591 32.54 -24.30 -14.40
N GLY A 592 33.42 -23.64 -15.14
CA GLY A 592 34.87 -23.72 -14.98
C GLY A 592 35.34 -23.19 -13.62
N ASN A 593 34.83 -22.03 -13.20
CA ASN A 593 35.15 -21.43 -11.89
C ASN A 593 34.70 -22.29 -10.71
N LEU A 594 33.63 -23.08 -10.87
CA LEU A 594 33.15 -24.03 -9.88
C LEU A 594 33.81 -25.42 -9.99
N GLU A 595 34.69 -25.62 -10.98
CA GLU A 595 35.36 -26.90 -11.26
C GLU A 595 34.38 -28.07 -11.48
N LEU A 596 33.20 -27.79 -12.05
CA LEU A 596 32.15 -28.79 -12.24
C LEU A 596 32.20 -29.42 -13.64
N THR A 597 31.90 -30.71 -13.71
CA THR A 597 31.55 -31.37 -14.98
C THR A 597 30.20 -30.86 -15.49
N ASP A 598 29.88 -31.06 -16.78
CA ASP A 598 28.58 -30.66 -17.32
C ASP A 598 27.40 -31.34 -16.61
N ALA A 599 27.56 -32.61 -16.22
CA ALA A 599 26.55 -33.35 -15.47
C ALA A 599 26.32 -32.72 -14.07
N GLN A 600 27.40 -32.47 -13.32
CA GLN A 600 27.31 -31.83 -12.00
C GLN A 600 26.72 -30.42 -12.07
N PHE A 601 27.04 -29.66 -13.12
CA PHE A 601 26.49 -28.33 -13.33
C PHE A 601 24.99 -28.37 -13.66
N ALA A 602 24.58 -29.31 -14.51
CA ALA A 602 23.18 -29.52 -14.84
C ALA A 602 22.34 -29.88 -13.61
N ASP A 603 22.91 -30.63 -12.66
CA ASP A 603 22.22 -31.11 -11.45
C ASP A 603 22.04 -30.05 -10.33
N LEU A 604 22.66 -28.87 -10.46
CA LEU A 604 22.55 -27.80 -9.44
C LEU A 604 21.09 -27.40 -9.19
N GLN A 605 20.68 -27.40 -7.92
CA GLN A 605 19.32 -26.99 -7.51
C GLN A 605 19.21 -25.51 -7.12
N VAL A 606 20.27 -24.74 -7.35
CA VAL A 606 20.38 -23.32 -7.05
C VAL A 606 20.83 -22.55 -8.30
N THR A 607 20.61 -21.24 -8.33
CA THR A 607 21.15 -20.37 -9.37
C THR A 607 22.69 -20.46 -9.37
N PRO A 608 23.35 -20.87 -10.47
CA PRO A 608 24.79 -21.13 -10.47
C PRO A 608 25.66 -19.93 -10.04
N THR A 609 25.30 -18.70 -10.43
CA THR A 609 26.03 -17.48 -10.03
C THR A 609 26.00 -17.24 -8.52
N SER A 610 24.95 -17.70 -7.83
CA SER A 610 24.85 -17.53 -6.38
C SER A 610 25.91 -18.29 -5.58
N LEU A 611 26.62 -19.25 -6.22
CA LEU A 611 27.75 -19.98 -5.66
C LEU A 611 29.09 -19.25 -5.83
N LEU A 612 29.12 -18.18 -6.64
CA LEU A 612 30.30 -17.35 -6.82
C LEU A 612 30.40 -16.30 -5.72
N GLY A 613 31.61 -15.75 -5.53
CA GLY A 613 31.84 -14.62 -4.64
C GLY A 613 31.69 -13.26 -5.32
N SER A 614 31.66 -13.23 -6.65
CA SER A 614 31.46 -12.04 -7.48
C SER A 614 30.00 -11.63 -7.54
N SER A 615 29.76 -10.38 -7.93
CA SER A 615 28.43 -9.90 -8.31
C SER A 615 28.30 -10.07 -9.82
N ASP A 616 27.34 -10.87 -10.27
CA ASP A 616 27.37 -11.38 -11.65
C ASP A 616 26.15 -10.93 -12.48
N ILE A 617 26.38 -10.79 -13.79
CA ILE A 617 25.32 -10.59 -14.80
C ILE A 617 25.31 -11.80 -15.73
N ALA A 618 24.19 -12.54 -15.74
CA ALA A 618 24.11 -13.82 -16.45
C ALA A 618 22.74 -14.12 -17.08
N ALA A 619 22.76 -14.91 -18.15
CA ALA A 619 21.59 -15.47 -18.80
C ALA A 619 21.87 -16.93 -19.22
N ILE A 620 22.06 -17.80 -18.24
CA ILE A 620 22.58 -19.17 -18.39
C ILE A 620 21.48 -20.17 -18.70
N SER A 621 21.70 -21.03 -19.71
CA SER A 621 20.97 -22.30 -19.83
C SER A 621 21.74 -23.39 -19.07
N GLN A 622 21.21 -23.84 -17.93
CA GLN A 622 21.97 -24.70 -17.04
C GLN A 622 22.14 -26.12 -17.63
N SER A 623 21.03 -26.84 -17.82
CA SER A 623 21.02 -28.19 -18.38
C SER A 623 20.74 -28.26 -19.88
N GLY A 624 20.24 -27.16 -20.48
CA GLY A 624 20.03 -27.08 -21.95
C GLY A 624 21.32 -26.94 -22.75
N GLY A 625 22.44 -26.66 -22.07
CA GLY A 625 23.78 -26.62 -22.64
C GLY A 625 24.12 -25.31 -23.36
N PRO A 626 25.35 -25.18 -23.89
CA PRO A 626 25.86 -23.93 -24.46
C PRO A 626 25.04 -23.41 -25.65
N ALA A 627 24.42 -24.32 -26.41
CA ALA A 627 23.63 -23.98 -27.60
C ALA A 627 22.34 -23.19 -27.28
N LEU A 628 21.86 -23.27 -26.04
CA LEU A 628 20.65 -22.58 -25.58
C LEU A 628 20.98 -21.40 -24.65
N GLN A 629 22.24 -20.94 -24.64
CA GLN A 629 22.67 -19.82 -23.81
C GLN A 629 21.88 -18.54 -24.15
N GLY A 630 21.46 -17.83 -23.11
CA GLY A 630 20.81 -16.54 -23.23
C GLY A 630 21.79 -15.44 -23.64
N THR A 631 21.25 -14.22 -23.78
CA THR A 631 22.02 -13.08 -24.28
C THR A 631 22.21 -12.03 -23.21
N VAL A 632 23.45 -11.56 -23.02
CA VAL A 632 23.77 -10.39 -22.20
C VAL A 632 24.36 -9.33 -23.12
N THR A 633 23.75 -8.15 -23.15
CA THR A 633 24.13 -7.05 -24.06
C THR A 633 24.33 -5.76 -23.29
N PHE A 634 25.35 -5.00 -23.68
CA PHE A 634 25.73 -3.71 -23.10
C PHE A 634 25.62 -2.60 -24.14
N SER A 635 25.33 -1.37 -23.71
CA SER A 635 25.39 -0.20 -24.59
C SER A 635 26.81 0.00 -25.15
N SER A 636 26.90 0.44 -26.42
CA SER A 636 28.19 0.64 -27.11
C SER A 636 29.03 1.81 -26.58
N SER A 637 28.45 2.68 -25.74
CA SER A 637 29.09 3.90 -25.24
C SER A 637 29.62 3.80 -23.80
N GLY A 638 29.54 2.63 -23.17
CA GLY A 638 29.87 2.42 -21.74
C GLY A 638 31.01 1.43 -21.51
N VAL A 639 31.51 1.37 -20.27
CA VAL A 639 32.43 0.32 -19.83
C VAL A 639 31.68 -1.01 -19.86
N ASN A 640 32.11 -1.93 -20.74
CA ASN A 640 31.51 -3.26 -20.86
C ASN A 640 32.22 -4.24 -19.90
N PRO A 641 31.56 -4.75 -18.85
CA PRO A 641 32.17 -5.71 -17.92
C PRO A 641 32.51 -7.06 -18.55
N ALA A 642 31.97 -7.38 -19.73
CA ALA A 642 32.35 -8.57 -20.49
C ALA A 642 33.71 -8.41 -21.20
N GLN A 643 34.16 -7.17 -21.40
CA GLN A 643 35.52 -6.85 -21.85
C GLN A 643 36.35 -6.67 -20.59
N GLY A 644 37.05 -7.71 -20.16
CA GLY A 644 37.88 -7.67 -18.95
C GLY A 644 38.70 -6.37 -18.88
N LEU A 645 38.84 -5.82 -17.68
CA LEU A 645 39.66 -4.63 -17.44
C LEU A 645 41.06 -4.90 -18.03
N VAL A 646 41.51 -4.03 -18.93
CA VAL A 646 42.91 -4.04 -19.37
C VAL A 646 43.75 -3.87 -18.11
N GLU A 647 44.50 -4.92 -17.74
CA GLU A 647 45.50 -4.79 -16.68
C GLU A 647 46.50 -3.73 -17.12
N LEU A 648 46.49 -2.59 -16.43
CA LEU A 648 47.58 -1.63 -16.55
C LEU A 648 48.86 -2.36 -16.12
N PRO A 649 49.94 -2.34 -16.92
CA PRO A 649 51.16 -3.04 -16.59
C PRO A 649 51.63 -2.67 -15.18
N GLN A 650 51.71 -3.67 -14.29
CA GLN A 650 52.19 -3.46 -12.91
C GLN A 650 53.71 -3.25 -12.82
N ASN A 651 54.42 -3.40 -13.94
CA ASN A 651 55.83 -3.08 -14.00
C ASN A 651 55.98 -1.57 -14.21
N LEU A 652 56.21 -0.85 -13.10
CA LEU A 652 56.95 0.40 -13.17
C LEU A 652 58.29 0.07 -13.86
N VAL A 653 58.52 0.63 -15.04
CA VAL A 653 59.80 0.45 -15.75
C VAL A 653 60.91 0.89 -14.78
N ASP A 654 61.78 -0.03 -14.39
CA ASP A 654 62.96 0.29 -13.56
C ASP A 654 63.95 1.12 -14.40
N PRO A 655 64.11 2.42 -14.13
CA PRO A 655 65.01 3.27 -14.90
C PRO A 655 66.48 2.84 -14.76
N ALA A 656 66.83 2.08 -13.71
CA ALA A 656 68.19 1.60 -13.49
C ALA A 656 68.58 0.47 -14.46
N ALA A 657 67.60 -0.27 -15.01
CA ALA A 657 67.85 -1.33 -15.98
C ALA A 657 68.01 -0.83 -17.43
N LEU A 658 67.70 0.45 -17.68
CA LEU A 658 67.80 1.08 -19.01
C LEU A 658 69.11 1.87 -19.21
N ILE A 659 69.98 1.93 -18.20
CA ILE A 659 71.29 2.56 -18.32
C ILE A 659 72.32 1.47 -18.64
N ALA A 660 72.74 1.41 -19.91
CA ALA A 660 73.89 0.63 -20.32
C ALA A 660 75.15 1.19 -19.61
N ALA A 661 75.55 0.55 -18.52
CA ALA A 661 76.81 0.85 -17.83
C ALA A 661 77.97 0.18 -18.58
N ASN A 662 78.52 0.86 -19.60
CA ASN A 662 79.87 0.58 -20.06
C ASN A 662 80.55 1.84 -20.61
N PRO A 663 81.35 2.57 -19.79
CA PRO A 663 81.96 3.85 -20.19
C PRO A 663 83.32 3.72 -20.90
N CYS A 664 83.66 2.58 -21.52
CA CYS A 664 84.98 2.38 -22.15
C CYS A 664 84.95 2.08 -23.66
N ILE A 665 84.06 2.72 -24.43
CA ILE A 665 84.15 2.70 -25.90
C ILE A 665 84.04 4.15 -26.41
N GLU A 666 85.15 4.69 -26.89
CA GLU A 666 85.20 5.93 -27.66
C GLU A 666 84.49 5.78 -29.01
N GLY A 667 83.74 6.81 -29.40
CA GLY A 667 83.52 7.17 -30.80
C GLY A 667 82.18 6.75 -31.41
N GLY A 668 81.22 7.67 -31.40
CA GLY A 668 80.03 7.64 -32.26
C GLY A 668 79.12 8.82 -31.95
N GLU A 669 79.14 9.84 -32.80
CA GLU A 669 78.21 10.97 -32.71
C GLU A 669 76.77 10.47 -32.78
N ASN A 670 75.99 10.75 -31.73
CA ASN A 670 74.56 10.48 -31.70
C ASN A 670 73.81 11.82 -31.77
N GLU A 671 73.07 12.01 -32.86
CA GLU A 671 72.19 13.15 -33.11
C GLU A 671 70.79 12.86 -32.55
N PHE A 672 70.24 13.79 -31.77
CA PHE A 672 68.89 13.70 -31.23
C PHE A 672 67.93 14.57 -32.03
N THR A 673 67.08 13.92 -32.85
CA THR A 673 66.01 14.60 -33.61
C THR A 673 64.71 14.60 -32.82
N VAL A 674 64.22 15.78 -32.44
CA VAL A 674 62.90 15.96 -31.84
C VAL A 674 61.85 16.14 -32.93
N THR A 675 61.09 15.09 -33.23
CA THR A 675 59.89 15.17 -34.08
C THR A 675 58.63 15.28 -33.23
N GLY A 676 58.25 16.48 -32.81
CA GLY A 676 57.01 16.69 -32.05
C GLY A 676 56.71 18.16 -31.77
N LYS A 677 55.49 18.60 -32.09
CA LYS A 677 55.06 20.01 -32.14
C LYS A 677 55.11 20.66 -30.75
N GLY A 678 55.93 21.70 -30.63
CA GLY A 678 56.36 22.34 -29.38
C GLY A 678 55.31 23.17 -28.64
N GLY A 679 55.72 23.57 -27.44
CA GLY A 679 54.98 24.53 -26.61
C GLY A 679 55.49 24.72 -25.17
N VAL A 680 56.68 24.21 -24.80
CA VAL A 680 57.24 24.44 -23.45
C VAL A 680 58.73 24.81 -23.58
N PRO A 681 59.19 25.93 -22.99
CA PRO A 681 60.61 26.27 -23.00
C PRO A 681 61.43 25.22 -22.22
N PRO A 682 62.66 24.91 -22.66
CA PRO A 682 63.50 23.89 -22.05
C PRO A 682 64.03 24.24 -20.64
N SER A 683 63.64 25.39 -20.06
CA SER A 683 64.04 25.80 -18.70
C SER A 683 62.90 26.55 -17.96
N PRO A 684 62.71 26.34 -16.64
CA PRO A 684 61.62 26.94 -15.86
C PRO A 684 61.67 28.47 -15.68
N ASN A 685 62.77 29.12 -16.04
CA ASN A 685 62.98 30.56 -15.81
C ASN A 685 62.78 31.44 -17.05
N ASP A 686 62.45 30.86 -18.21
CA ASP A 686 62.25 31.62 -19.45
C ASP A 686 60.79 32.08 -19.61
N ALA A 687 60.59 33.33 -20.02
CA ALA A 687 59.27 33.92 -20.22
C ALA A 687 58.58 33.40 -21.50
N LEU A 688 57.30 33.03 -21.40
CA LEU A 688 56.47 32.58 -22.52
C LEU A 688 56.13 33.74 -23.47
N SER A 689 56.62 33.69 -24.71
CA SER A 689 56.27 34.61 -25.80
C SER A 689 55.31 33.91 -26.77
N SER A 690 54.09 34.46 -26.94
CA SER A 690 53.10 33.99 -27.91
C SER A 690 53.22 34.79 -29.23
N ALA A 691 53.98 34.28 -30.18
CA ALA A 691 53.91 34.73 -31.58
C ALA A 691 53.90 33.49 -32.50
N PRO A 692 52.85 33.27 -33.31
CA PRO A 692 52.83 32.17 -34.28
C PRO A 692 53.58 32.55 -35.57
N PRO A 693 54.41 31.67 -36.15
CA PRO A 693 54.96 31.86 -37.48
C PRO A 693 53.95 31.43 -38.57
N PRO A 694 54.04 31.96 -39.81
CA PRO A 694 52.97 31.85 -40.79
C PRO A 694 53.21 30.81 -41.92
N PHE A 695 52.07 30.38 -42.51
CA PHE A 695 51.84 29.75 -43.82
C PHE A 695 52.05 28.23 -44.01
N PRO A 696 51.16 27.61 -44.83
CA PRO A 696 51.55 27.32 -46.21
C PRO A 696 50.46 27.62 -47.26
N TRP A 697 50.86 28.00 -48.47
CA TRP A 697 50.08 27.86 -49.70
C TRP A 697 50.97 27.22 -50.79
N VAL A 698 50.41 26.28 -51.53
CA VAL A 698 50.85 25.89 -52.89
C VAL A 698 49.60 25.88 -53.77
N GLU A 699 49.71 26.56 -54.91
CA GLU A 699 48.68 26.82 -55.93
C GLU A 699 48.34 25.60 -56.80
N GLY A 700 47.16 25.66 -57.45
CA GLY A 700 46.87 24.87 -58.63
C GLY A 700 45.43 24.96 -59.17
N SER A 701 45.27 25.74 -60.25
CA SER A 701 44.24 25.67 -61.31
C SER A 701 42.91 26.48 -61.21
N ALA A 702 42.87 27.52 -62.07
CA ALA A 702 41.87 27.84 -63.09
C ALA A 702 40.48 28.45 -62.75
N ALA A 703 40.35 29.69 -63.25
CA ALA A 703 39.23 30.28 -64.00
C ALA A 703 38.02 30.91 -63.26
N ASP A 704 37.99 32.24 -63.42
CA ASP A 704 36.86 33.14 -63.72
C ASP A 704 35.96 33.75 -62.64
N SER A 705 35.97 35.11 -62.72
CA SER A 705 34.89 36.09 -62.52
C SER A 705 34.61 36.69 -61.13
N VAL A 706 35.26 37.84 -60.89
CA VAL A 706 34.73 39.20 -60.54
C VAL A 706 33.29 39.26 -59.98
N THR A 707 33.05 39.75 -58.77
CA THR A 707 32.75 41.17 -58.40
C THR A 707 32.61 41.22 -56.86
N ASP A 708 33.39 41.98 -56.08
CA ASP A 708 33.50 43.44 -55.88
C ASP A 708 32.61 43.99 -54.74
N VAL A 709 33.20 44.95 -54.00
CA VAL A 709 32.64 45.96 -53.08
C VAL A 709 32.45 45.63 -51.57
N THR A 710 33.45 46.10 -50.80
CA THR A 710 33.42 46.90 -49.53
C THR A 710 32.03 47.27 -48.94
N ASP A 711 31.77 47.38 -47.63
CA ASP A 711 32.46 48.23 -46.65
C ASP A 711 31.83 48.11 -45.24
N ILE A 712 32.66 48.37 -44.21
CA ILE A 712 32.40 49.10 -42.96
C ILE A 712 31.54 48.49 -41.81
N THR A 713 32.30 48.10 -40.77
CA THR A 713 32.16 48.31 -39.31
C THR A 713 30.79 48.29 -38.62
N ASP A 714 30.67 47.49 -37.54
CA ASP A 714 30.63 48.07 -36.17
C ASP A 714 30.91 47.03 -35.07
N ARG A 715 31.49 47.53 -33.98
CA ARG A 715 31.96 46.84 -32.78
C ARG A 715 30.81 46.32 -31.91
N GLY A 716 31.00 45.14 -31.33
CA GLY A 716 30.13 44.59 -30.29
C GLY A 716 30.86 43.56 -29.42
N SER A 717 31.86 44.00 -28.66
CA SER A 717 32.53 43.20 -27.63
C SER A 717 31.65 43.05 -26.39
N ARG A 718 31.19 41.82 -26.10
CA ARG A 718 30.68 41.41 -24.79
C ARG A 718 31.78 40.70 -24.02
N GLU A 719 32.17 41.29 -22.89
CA GLU A 719 33.08 40.73 -21.90
C GLU A 719 32.52 39.44 -21.27
N LYS A 720 33.40 38.46 -21.10
CA LYS A 720 33.21 37.25 -20.31
C LYS A 720 33.48 37.59 -18.84
N ALA A 721 32.46 37.47 -17.98
CA ALA A 721 32.64 37.56 -16.54
C ALA A 721 33.20 36.23 -15.98
N GLU A 722 34.40 36.25 -15.43
CA GLU A 722 34.97 35.18 -14.61
C GLU A 722 34.23 35.07 -13.28
N LYS A 723 33.69 33.88 -12.97
CA LYS A 723 33.20 33.54 -11.62
C LYS A 723 34.38 33.05 -10.78
N LYS A 724 34.82 33.87 -9.83
CA LYS A 724 35.75 33.47 -8.77
C LYS A 724 35.03 32.52 -7.81
N ALA A 725 35.56 31.31 -7.63
CA ALA A 725 35.03 30.34 -6.68
C ALA A 725 35.19 30.88 -5.24
N GLN A 726 34.08 30.94 -4.50
CA GLN A 726 34.06 31.40 -3.11
C GLN A 726 34.36 30.20 -2.20
N GLU A 727 35.42 30.31 -1.40
CA GLU A 727 35.88 29.27 -0.49
C GLU A 727 34.84 29.02 0.62
N VAL A 728 34.45 27.76 0.80
CA VAL A 728 33.45 27.37 1.81
C VAL A 728 34.14 27.26 3.18
N VAL A 729 33.84 28.20 4.07
CA VAL A 729 34.36 28.19 5.44
C VAL A 729 33.38 27.44 6.37
N PRO A 730 33.79 26.34 7.04
CA PRO A 730 32.92 25.62 7.96
C PRO A 730 32.57 26.47 9.19
N ALA A 731 31.35 26.33 9.71
CA ALA A 731 30.88 27.04 10.89
C ALA A 731 31.74 26.69 12.12
N ARG A 732 32.23 27.72 12.83
CA ARG A 732 33.09 27.59 14.02
C ARG A 732 32.41 28.08 15.30
N GLY A 733 31.15 28.51 15.23
CA GLY A 733 30.33 28.93 16.36
C GLY A 733 28.88 29.22 15.97
N TRP A 734 28.04 29.56 16.94
CA TRP A 734 26.67 30.03 16.74
C TRP A 734 26.38 31.25 17.62
N VAL A 735 25.54 32.14 17.13
CA VAL A 735 25.07 33.32 17.86
C VAL A 735 23.54 33.36 17.81
N VAL A 736 22.92 33.93 18.85
CA VAL A 736 21.47 34.14 18.91
C VAL A 736 21.19 35.63 18.75
N ASN A 737 20.33 36.00 17.80
CA ASN A 737 19.93 37.39 17.63
C ASN A 737 18.90 37.81 18.71
N THR A 738 18.54 39.08 18.74
CA THR A 738 17.57 39.64 19.70
C THR A 738 16.15 39.11 19.54
N GLU A 739 15.87 38.37 18.48
CA GLU A 739 14.58 37.73 18.19
C GLU A 739 14.58 36.23 18.54
N GLY A 740 15.69 35.68 19.05
CA GLY A 740 15.81 34.28 19.47
C GLY A 740 16.25 33.32 18.37
N GLU A 741 16.62 33.81 17.19
CA GLU A 741 17.06 32.99 16.06
C GLU A 741 18.55 32.66 16.13
N VAL A 742 18.90 31.39 15.89
CA VAL A 742 20.27 30.88 15.94
C VAL A 742 20.92 30.96 14.56
N THR A 743 22.03 31.69 14.44
CA THR A 743 22.84 31.79 13.21
C THR A 743 24.22 31.16 13.40
N LEU A 744 24.62 30.30 12.47
CA LEU A 744 25.96 29.71 12.43
C LEU A 744 26.97 30.70 11.85
N VAL A 745 28.08 30.91 12.54
CA VAL A 745 29.13 31.86 12.14
C VAL A 745 30.48 31.14 11.94
N GLY A 746 31.26 31.60 10.97
CA GLY A 746 32.58 31.04 10.64
C GLY A 746 33.72 31.44 11.60
N TYR A 747 33.43 32.21 12.65
CA TYR A 747 34.37 32.64 13.69
C TYR A 747 33.89 32.19 15.07
N ASN A 748 34.79 32.12 16.05
CA ASN A 748 34.43 31.74 17.42
C ASN A 748 34.00 33.00 18.20
N PRO A 749 32.73 33.15 18.62
CA PRO A 749 32.25 34.38 19.27
C PRO A 749 32.75 34.56 20.72
N GLY A 750 33.55 33.65 21.27
CA GLY A 750 34.10 33.77 22.61
C GLY A 750 35.51 34.39 22.65
N ASN A 751 35.62 35.73 22.63
CA ASN A 751 36.75 36.47 23.22
C ASN A 751 36.44 37.98 23.31
N ALA A 752 35.69 38.37 24.34
CA ALA A 752 35.78 39.68 24.98
C ALA A 752 35.44 39.49 26.46
N ALA A 753 36.22 40.13 27.33
CA ALA A 753 36.48 39.74 28.71
C ALA A 753 35.26 39.74 29.65
N ASP A 754 35.18 38.73 30.52
CA ASP A 754 34.91 38.99 31.94
C ASP A 754 35.49 37.89 32.83
N SER A 755 36.42 38.28 33.70
CA SER A 755 37.14 37.43 34.64
C SER A 755 36.22 36.94 35.76
N ARG A 756 36.09 35.61 35.94
CA ARG A 756 35.69 35.03 37.23
C ARG A 756 36.69 33.98 37.66
N HIS A 757 37.43 34.31 38.72
CA HIS A 757 38.26 33.37 39.46
C HIS A 757 37.46 32.21 40.05
N PRO A 758 38.07 31.03 40.21
CA PRO A 758 37.43 29.86 40.78
C PRO A 758 37.24 30.03 42.30
N ARG A 759 36.04 29.77 42.81
CA ARG A 759 35.84 29.52 44.26
C ARG A 759 35.77 28.02 44.51
N SER A 760 36.56 27.59 45.50
CA SER A 760 36.76 26.22 45.92
C SER A 760 35.55 25.65 46.67
N ASN A 761 35.41 24.34 46.57
CA ASN A 761 34.52 23.49 47.35
C ASN A 761 34.70 23.70 48.86
N SER A 762 33.59 23.85 49.59
CA SER A 762 33.52 23.72 51.05
C SER A 762 32.31 22.88 51.46
N VAL A 763 32.58 21.58 51.62
CA VAL A 763 32.21 20.63 52.69
C VAL A 763 31.18 21.05 53.78
N CYS A 764 30.20 20.13 53.99
CA CYS A 764 29.47 19.69 55.22
C CYS A 764 28.29 20.52 55.79
N PRO A 765 27.43 19.95 56.69
CA PRO A 765 27.32 18.58 57.27
C PRO A 765 25.85 18.02 57.34
N PRO A 766 25.55 16.89 58.01
CA PRO A 766 24.31 16.12 57.85
C PRO A 766 23.21 16.46 58.88
N ARG A 767 21.97 16.04 58.57
CA ARG A 767 21.02 15.44 59.50
C ARG A 767 19.98 14.60 58.76
#